data_AF-A0A1H7C540-F1
#
_entry.id   AF-A0A1H7C540-F1
#
_cell.length_a   1.000
_cell.length_b   1.000
_cell.length_c   1.000
_cell.angle_alpha   90.00
_cell.angle_beta   90.00
_cell.angle_gamma   90.00
#
_symmetry.space_group_name_H-M   'P 1'
#
loop_
_entity.id
_entity.type
_entity.pdbx_description
1 polymer ?
#
loop_
_entity_poly.entity_id
_entity_poly.type
_entity_poly.pdbx_seq_one_letter_code
_entity_poly.pdbx_strand_id
1 'polypeptide(L)'
;MPAIDRFTGPLAAAWPGVGPALLEQVLEPPETSLPVPPAQERATWAESRLDVPTLRRLRARAEEDLGQPWPSPLARHYARYFRDGDRDTYEQLVFARQRRLSRASVLAAATLDPDWLDEVVDGVVLLCEQSSWCWPAHDDTHTLHGAVLPTMTDPVLDLGAGEVAAQLAWIDHLLGGPLDQHTPGLRPRIRHEVDRRVLTPFAERRDWHWLGLDGDVHNWNAWIHANVLVAALRLVDDPPRRAAIVDLIIEGLDRYVASLPVDGAVDEGYGYWWQGACRALEALDILAHASGGRLDGVPGEALRHTVAFPHRMHLGGAWYLNHADGVARPPATQPWEALYRAARRVGDRDALAHAAAHRDRDAPVADEEQGLGRLLRALSHQEWINAAPGVPPLPRDVWLPSIEVLLARPTQGSPAGLTLAIKGGHNGEHHNHNDVGGFVVALNGVPVLVDAGRPTYTAQTFGPDRYDIWTMQSAWHNVPHIRGTAQATGHAYRARDVAAVTGHAKTELSLDIAAAYPRTDVRHWRRSARLERDSGRIVVTDAWDLAPTDASAPTHIHLLAAGDVQLSAGQAEITARHGAGRLRLTWQPASAPGTATARPLDDPMLISVWGRTLTRLEIDVGAATATGTFVLTVEESPTREVSSSEVPDDQER
;
A
#
# COMPACT_ATOMS: atom_id res chain seq x y z
N MET A 1 29.53 -24.06 1.86
CA MET A 1 29.48 -22.63 2.21
C MET A 1 29.83 -22.51 3.68
N PRO A 2 30.64 -21.52 4.12
CA PRO A 2 30.81 -21.28 5.55
C PRO A 2 29.43 -21.06 6.18
N ALA A 3 29.23 -21.55 7.40
CA ALA A 3 27.99 -21.34 8.14
C ALA A 3 27.77 -19.82 8.25
N ILE A 4 26.79 -19.31 7.51
CA ILE A 4 26.32 -17.94 7.68
C ILE A 4 25.63 -17.96 9.05
N ASP A 5 26.12 -17.15 9.98
CA ASP A 5 25.50 -17.02 11.29
C ASP A 5 24.02 -16.67 11.09
N ARG A 6 23.14 -17.46 11.70
CA ARG A 6 21.69 -17.25 11.66
C ARG A 6 21.35 -15.85 12.17
N PHE A 7 20.55 -15.10 11.40
CA PHE A 7 20.04 -13.83 11.89
C PHE A 7 19.14 -14.05 13.11
N THR A 8 19.36 -13.26 14.16
CA THR A 8 18.61 -13.33 15.42
C THR A 8 18.06 -11.96 15.74
N GLY A 9 16.76 -11.78 15.50
CA GLY A 9 16.03 -10.52 15.70
C GLY A 9 14.89 -10.64 16.72
N PRO A 10 13.89 -9.74 16.63
CA PRO A 10 12.75 -9.72 17.55
C PRO A 10 11.94 -11.03 17.62
N LEU A 11 11.75 -11.74 16.51
CA LEU A 11 11.01 -13.02 16.48
C LEU A 11 11.80 -14.12 17.18
N ALA A 12 13.09 -14.29 16.84
CA ALA A 12 13.94 -15.28 17.49
C ALA A 12 14.08 -15.01 19.00
N ALA A 13 14.13 -13.74 19.41
CA ALA A 13 14.12 -13.36 20.83
C ALA A 13 12.79 -13.71 21.52
N ALA A 14 11.66 -13.60 20.82
CA ALA A 14 10.33 -13.93 21.34
C ALA A 14 10.08 -15.43 21.43
N TRP A 15 10.75 -16.23 20.62
CA TRP A 15 10.62 -17.69 20.58
C TRP A 15 11.98 -18.38 20.84
N PRO A 16 12.45 -18.41 22.11
CA PRO A 16 13.74 -19.00 22.44
C PRO A 16 13.85 -20.46 21.97
N GLY A 17 14.93 -20.77 21.26
CA GLY A 17 15.17 -22.11 20.72
C GLY A 17 14.38 -22.44 19.44
N VAL A 18 13.73 -21.46 18.81
CA VAL A 18 13.15 -21.63 17.47
C VAL A 18 14.24 -22.06 16.49
N GLY A 19 13.94 -23.13 15.76
CA GLY A 19 14.86 -23.85 14.89
C GLY A 19 14.20 -25.12 14.35
N PRO A 20 14.82 -25.83 13.39
CA PRO A 20 14.19 -26.96 12.71
C PRO A 20 13.71 -28.06 13.67
N ALA A 21 14.52 -28.38 14.69
CA ALA A 21 14.17 -29.42 15.67
C ALA A 21 12.93 -29.07 16.52
N LEU A 22 12.76 -27.79 16.90
CA LEU A 22 11.55 -27.36 17.62
C LEU A 22 10.36 -27.34 16.66
N LEU A 23 10.55 -26.82 15.45
CA LEU A 23 9.51 -26.71 14.43
C LEU A 23 8.96 -28.09 14.03
N GLU A 24 9.82 -29.09 13.88
CA GLU A 24 9.39 -30.48 13.62
C GLU A 24 8.48 -31.03 14.72
N GLN A 25 8.68 -30.60 15.98
CA GLN A 25 7.90 -31.05 17.12
C GLN A 25 6.58 -30.29 17.30
N VAL A 26 6.55 -28.99 16.97
CA VAL A 26 5.41 -28.12 17.29
C VAL A 26 4.50 -27.85 16.11
N LEU A 27 4.97 -27.99 14.86
CA LEU A 27 4.15 -27.75 13.70
C LEU A 27 3.11 -28.87 13.54
N GLU A 28 1.85 -28.46 13.42
CA GLU A 28 0.73 -29.32 13.13
C GLU A 28 0.95 -30.07 11.79
N PRO A 29 0.24 -31.19 11.57
CA PRO A 29 0.20 -31.86 10.28
C PRO A 29 -0.31 -30.93 9.14
N PRO A 30 0.03 -31.21 7.88
CA PRO A 30 -0.40 -30.40 6.75
C PRO A 30 -1.92 -30.21 6.63
N GLU A 31 -2.72 -31.16 7.11
CA GLU A 31 -4.19 -31.14 7.07
C GLU A 31 -4.82 -30.13 8.02
N THR A 32 -4.11 -29.74 9.09
CA THR A 32 -4.63 -28.89 10.17
C THR A 32 -3.80 -27.62 10.38
N SER A 33 -2.76 -27.41 9.57
CA SER A 33 -1.83 -26.27 9.72
C SER A 33 -2.38 -24.92 9.25
N LEU A 34 -3.56 -24.87 8.60
CA LEU A 34 -4.14 -23.62 8.08
C LEU A 34 -5.49 -23.27 8.75
N PRO A 35 -5.71 -21.99 9.11
CA PRO A 35 -6.82 -21.55 9.97
C PRO A 35 -8.16 -21.36 9.24
N VAL A 36 -8.54 -22.30 8.37
CA VAL A 36 -9.86 -22.34 7.72
C VAL A 36 -10.31 -23.80 7.66
N PRO A 37 -11.50 -24.18 8.16
CA PRO A 37 -11.94 -25.57 8.06
C PRO A 37 -12.11 -26.05 6.60
N PRO A 38 -11.68 -27.28 6.24
CA PRO A 38 -11.90 -27.85 4.92
C PRO A 38 -13.38 -27.89 4.54
N ALA A 39 -13.67 -27.95 3.24
CA ALA A 39 -15.05 -27.96 2.75
C ALA A 39 -15.84 -29.12 3.36
N GLN A 40 -15.27 -30.32 3.54
CA GLN A 40 -16.02 -31.46 4.11
C GLN A 40 -16.64 -31.17 5.50
N GLU A 41 -16.16 -30.17 6.23
CA GLU A 41 -16.83 -29.63 7.42
C GLU A 41 -18.05 -28.77 7.05
N ARG A 42 -19.13 -29.42 6.59
CA ARG A 42 -20.36 -28.76 6.08
C ARG A 42 -21.03 -27.79 7.03
N ALA A 43 -20.86 -27.96 8.35
CA ALA A 43 -21.39 -27.01 9.32
C ALA A 43 -20.74 -25.62 9.19
N THR A 44 -19.43 -25.55 8.94
CA THR A 44 -18.70 -24.28 8.76
C THR A 44 -19.11 -23.57 7.47
N TRP A 45 -19.38 -24.34 6.43
CA TRP A 45 -19.69 -23.87 5.08
C TRP A 45 -21.18 -23.73 4.79
N ALA A 46 -22.02 -23.92 5.80
CA ALA A 46 -23.43 -23.56 5.71
C ALA A 46 -23.55 -22.04 5.49
N GLU A 47 -24.48 -21.61 4.62
CA GLU A 47 -24.67 -20.20 4.29
C GLU A 47 -24.92 -19.32 5.53
N SER A 48 -25.53 -19.87 6.59
CA SER A 48 -25.75 -19.19 7.87
C SER A 48 -24.48 -18.89 8.67
N ARG A 49 -23.34 -19.44 8.26
CA ARG A 49 -22.02 -19.29 8.89
C ARG A 49 -21.05 -18.51 8.00
N LEU A 50 -21.44 -18.13 6.79
CA LEU A 50 -20.62 -17.34 5.88
C LEU A 50 -21.20 -15.94 5.73
N ASP A 51 -20.37 -14.99 5.29
CA ASP A 51 -20.87 -13.68 4.90
C ASP A 51 -21.73 -13.78 3.62
N VAL A 52 -23.04 -13.63 3.77
CA VAL A 52 -24.02 -13.78 2.69
C VAL A 52 -23.81 -12.74 1.56
N PRO A 53 -23.57 -11.44 1.82
CA PRO A 53 -23.27 -10.48 0.76
C PRO A 53 -22.06 -10.87 -0.08
N THR A 54 -20.97 -11.33 0.55
CA THR A 54 -19.79 -11.82 -0.16
C THR A 54 -20.11 -13.04 -1.01
N LEU A 55 -20.75 -14.06 -0.43
CA LEU A 55 -21.09 -15.28 -1.17
C LEU A 55 -21.99 -14.99 -2.38
N ARG A 56 -22.97 -14.10 -2.23
CA ARG A 56 -23.85 -13.66 -3.32
C ARG A 56 -23.08 -12.96 -4.44
N ARG A 57 -22.17 -12.03 -4.08
CA ARG A 57 -21.34 -11.31 -5.05
C ARG A 57 -20.43 -12.28 -5.83
N LEU A 58 -19.78 -13.20 -5.12
CA LEU A 58 -18.92 -14.21 -5.74
C LEU A 58 -19.71 -15.14 -6.66
N ARG A 59 -20.91 -15.58 -6.23
CA ARG A 59 -21.81 -16.42 -7.03
C ARG A 59 -22.18 -15.74 -8.35
N ALA A 60 -22.68 -14.50 -8.30
CA ALA A 60 -23.07 -13.77 -9.50
C ALA A 60 -21.91 -13.64 -10.50
N ARG A 61 -20.72 -13.27 -10.04
CA ARG A 61 -19.53 -13.12 -10.91
C ARG A 61 -19.02 -14.47 -11.45
N ALA A 62 -19.10 -15.54 -10.66
CA ALA A 62 -18.67 -16.86 -11.11
C ALA A 62 -19.65 -17.45 -12.14
N GLU A 63 -20.96 -17.21 -11.97
CA GLU A 63 -21.98 -17.59 -12.95
C GLU A 63 -21.78 -16.83 -14.28
N GLU A 64 -21.29 -15.58 -14.25
CA GLU A 64 -20.88 -14.84 -15.45
C GLU A 64 -19.62 -15.44 -16.11
N ASP A 65 -18.71 -16.05 -15.35
CA ASP A 65 -17.52 -16.72 -15.88
C ASP A 65 -17.83 -18.06 -16.53
N LEU A 66 -18.83 -18.80 -16.02
CA LEU A 66 -19.15 -20.16 -16.47
C LEU A 66 -19.45 -20.17 -17.97
N GLY A 67 -18.81 -21.11 -18.68
CA GLY A 67 -18.92 -21.23 -20.13
C GLY A 67 -18.15 -20.17 -20.93
N GLN A 68 -17.56 -19.15 -20.29
CA GLN A 68 -16.66 -18.21 -20.96
C GLN A 68 -15.24 -18.79 -21.07
N PRO A 69 -14.47 -18.43 -22.12
CA PRO A 69 -13.06 -18.80 -22.20
C PRO A 69 -12.25 -18.31 -21.00
N TRP A 70 -11.36 -19.15 -20.50
CA TRP A 70 -10.43 -18.76 -19.44
C TRP A 70 -9.48 -17.64 -19.90
N PRO A 71 -9.24 -16.61 -19.07
CA PRO A 71 -8.20 -15.61 -19.36
C PRO A 71 -6.86 -16.29 -19.62
N SER A 72 -6.28 -16.00 -20.78
CA SER A 72 -5.10 -16.70 -21.29
C SER A 72 -4.01 -15.71 -21.69
N PRO A 73 -2.96 -15.54 -20.85
CA PRO A 73 -1.82 -14.74 -21.23
C PRO A 73 -1.05 -15.43 -22.35
N LEU A 74 -0.64 -14.66 -23.35
CA LEU A 74 0.08 -15.16 -24.52
C LEU A 74 1.55 -14.72 -24.45
N ALA A 75 2.44 -15.48 -25.10
CA ALA A 75 3.87 -15.18 -25.14
C ALA A 75 4.17 -13.74 -25.59
N ARG A 76 3.39 -13.22 -26.56
CA ARG A 76 3.55 -11.82 -27.02
C ARG A 76 3.20 -10.79 -25.94
N HIS A 77 2.31 -11.09 -25.00
CA HIS A 77 1.95 -10.18 -23.91
C HIS A 77 3.10 -10.13 -22.90
N TYR A 78 3.69 -11.28 -22.55
CA TYR A 78 4.87 -11.35 -21.67
C TYR A 78 6.05 -10.58 -22.28
N ALA A 79 6.31 -10.79 -23.58
CA ALA A 79 7.41 -10.14 -24.28
C ALA A 79 7.26 -8.61 -24.41
N ARG A 80 6.08 -8.03 -24.14
CA ARG A 80 5.89 -6.57 -24.22
C ARG A 80 6.77 -5.83 -23.21
N TYR A 81 6.89 -6.35 -21.98
CA TYR A 81 7.73 -5.73 -20.96
C TYR A 81 9.15 -5.44 -21.46
N PHE A 82 9.80 -6.43 -22.10
CA PHE A 82 11.15 -6.27 -22.65
C PHE A 82 11.22 -5.46 -23.95
N ARG A 83 10.09 -5.24 -24.64
CA ARG A 83 10.04 -4.53 -25.94
C ARG A 83 9.65 -3.06 -25.80
N ASP A 84 8.64 -2.78 -25.01
CA ASP A 84 8.01 -1.46 -24.87
C ASP A 84 7.71 -1.07 -23.42
N GLY A 85 8.07 -1.91 -22.44
CA GLY A 85 7.92 -1.62 -21.01
C GLY A 85 6.52 -1.88 -20.44
N ASP A 86 5.57 -2.38 -21.24
CA ASP A 86 4.22 -2.74 -20.80
C ASP A 86 4.23 -4.08 -20.04
N ARG A 87 3.95 -4.01 -18.74
CA ARG A 87 3.72 -5.17 -17.88
C ARG A 87 2.23 -5.49 -17.68
N ASP A 88 1.40 -4.45 -17.70
CA ASP A 88 0.00 -4.52 -17.29
C ASP A 88 -0.82 -5.49 -18.15
N THR A 89 -0.60 -5.53 -19.48
CA THR A 89 -1.37 -6.41 -20.38
C THR A 89 -1.26 -7.89 -19.99
N TYR A 90 -0.06 -8.35 -19.64
CA TYR A 90 0.16 -9.74 -19.23
C TYR A 90 -0.39 -9.98 -17.83
N GLU A 91 -0.05 -9.09 -16.89
CA GLU A 91 -0.40 -9.23 -15.47
C GLU A 91 -1.91 -9.21 -15.26
N GLN A 92 -2.68 -8.33 -15.93
CA GLN A 92 -4.15 -8.30 -15.80
C GLN A 92 -4.83 -9.61 -16.23
N LEU A 93 -4.29 -10.30 -17.24
CA LEU A 93 -4.80 -11.61 -17.67
C LEU A 93 -4.51 -12.71 -16.63
N VAL A 94 -3.31 -12.68 -16.03
CA VAL A 94 -2.95 -13.57 -14.93
C VAL A 94 -3.85 -13.33 -13.72
N PHE A 95 -4.04 -12.06 -13.33
CA PHE A 95 -4.92 -11.72 -12.20
C PHE A 95 -6.37 -12.10 -12.47
N ALA A 96 -6.89 -11.88 -13.67
CA ALA A 96 -8.25 -12.28 -14.03
C ALA A 96 -8.46 -13.80 -13.88
N ARG A 97 -7.49 -14.60 -14.31
CA ARG A 97 -7.50 -16.07 -14.14
C ARG A 97 -7.51 -16.46 -12.67
N GLN A 98 -6.60 -15.90 -11.86
CA GLN A 98 -6.51 -16.21 -10.43
C GLN A 98 -7.78 -15.80 -9.67
N ARG A 99 -8.38 -14.67 -10.03
CA ARG A 99 -9.65 -14.20 -9.47
C ARG A 99 -10.80 -15.16 -9.79
N ARG A 100 -10.92 -15.60 -11.04
CA ARG A 100 -11.90 -16.63 -11.47
C ARG A 100 -11.75 -17.93 -10.68
N LEU A 101 -10.52 -18.44 -10.58
CA LEU A 101 -10.24 -19.64 -9.78
C LEU A 101 -10.61 -19.46 -8.30
N SER A 102 -10.35 -18.29 -7.72
CA SER A 102 -10.73 -18.01 -6.33
C SER A 102 -12.25 -18.02 -6.13
N ARG A 103 -13.02 -17.43 -7.06
CA ARG A 103 -14.49 -17.48 -7.04
C ARG A 103 -14.99 -18.93 -7.11
N ALA A 104 -14.51 -19.69 -8.10
CA ALA A 104 -14.86 -21.10 -8.27
C ALA A 104 -14.53 -21.93 -7.03
N SER A 105 -13.36 -21.71 -6.42
CA SER A 105 -12.93 -22.42 -5.20
C SER A 105 -13.86 -22.16 -4.01
N VAL A 106 -14.32 -20.92 -3.84
CA VAL A 106 -15.28 -20.58 -2.77
C VAL A 106 -16.65 -21.23 -3.03
N LEU A 107 -17.12 -21.25 -4.28
CA LEU A 107 -18.41 -21.87 -4.60
C LEU A 107 -18.36 -23.39 -4.49
N ALA A 108 -17.30 -24.03 -4.99
CA ALA A 108 -17.04 -25.44 -4.78
C ALA A 108 -16.98 -25.78 -3.29
N ALA A 109 -16.37 -24.92 -2.47
CA ALA A 109 -16.38 -25.12 -1.02
C ALA A 109 -17.80 -24.95 -0.43
N ALA A 110 -18.56 -23.95 -0.84
CA ALA A 110 -19.91 -23.73 -0.34
C ALA A 110 -20.88 -24.87 -0.72
N THR A 111 -20.75 -25.46 -1.91
CA THR A 111 -21.77 -26.38 -2.46
C THR A 111 -21.30 -27.83 -2.59
N LEU A 112 -20.00 -28.07 -2.80
CA LEU A 112 -19.45 -29.34 -3.32
C LEU A 112 -20.13 -29.81 -4.60
N ASP A 113 -20.62 -28.87 -5.41
CA ASP A 113 -21.19 -29.15 -6.72
C ASP A 113 -20.08 -29.65 -7.69
N PRO A 114 -20.29 -30.79 -8.38
CA PRO A 114 -19.35 -31.27 -9.39
C PRO A 114 -18.97 -30.23 -10.44
N ASP A 115 -19.89 -29.37 -10.88
CA ASP A 115 -19.60 -28.37 -11.92
C ASP A 115 -18.60 -27.30 -11.41
N TRP A 116 -18.71 -26.91 -10.14
CA TRP A 116 -17.73 -26.01 -9.52
C TRP A 116 -16.41 -26.70 -9.23
N LEU A 117 -16.41 -28.01 -8.97
CA LEU A 117 -15.17 -28.79 -8.83
C LEU A 117 -14.44 -28.88 -10.18
N ASP A 118 -15.15 -29.10 -11.29
CA ASP A 118 -14.57 -29.08 -12.65
C ASP A 118 -13.94 -27.72 -12.96
N GLU A 119 -14.63 -26.63 -12.64
CA GLU A 119 -14.11 -25.27 -12.83
C GLU A 119 -12.82 -25.01 -12.01
N VAL A 120 -12.74 -25.56 -10.79
CA VAL A 120 -11.51 -25.52 -9.97
C VAL A 120 -10.40 -26.35 -10.60
N VAL A 121 -10.70 -27.56 -11.07
CA VAL A 121 -9.73 -28.45 -11.73
C VAL A 121 -9.11 -27.75 -12.93
N ASP A 122 -9.92 -27.17 -13.81
CA ASP A 122 -9.46 -26.46 -15.00
C ASP A 122 -8.55 -25.28 -14.65
N GLY A 123 -8.94 -24.45 -13.68
CA GLY A 123 -8.13 -23.32 -13.25
C GLY A 123 -6.80 -23.75 -12.61
N VAL A 124 -6.80 -24.82 -11.80
CA VAL A 124 -5.57 -25.39 -11.22
C VAL A 124 -4.64 -25.91 -12.32
N VAL A 125 -5.16 -26.67 -13.28
CA VAL A 125 -4.36 -27.20 -14.40
C VAL A 125 -3.79 -26.05 -15.23
N LEU A 126 -4.58 -25.01 -15.54
CA LEU A 126 -4.12 -23.84 -16.29
C LEU A 126 -2.99 -23.08 -15.57
N LEU A 127 -3.02 -23.00 -14.23
CA LEU A 127 -1.91 -22.46 -13.46
C LEU A 127 -0.68 -23.37 -13.53
N CYS A 128 -0.87 -24.69 -13.40
CA CYS A 128 0.23 -25.65 -13.49
C CYS A 128 0.89 -25.67 -14.88
N GLU A 129 0.13 -25.49 -15.97
CA GLU A 129 0.64 -25.43 -17.35
C GLU A 129 1.26 -24.07 -17.72
N GLN A 130 1.02 -23.02 -16.93
CA GLN A 130 1.60 -21.70 -17.20
C GLN A 130 3.13 -21.78 -17.16
N SER A 131 3.82 -21.25 -18.16
CA SER A 131 5.28 -21.37 -18.26
C SER A 131 6.03 -20.82 -17.04
N SER A 132 5.66 -19.62 -16.57
CA SER A 132 6.22 -19.06 -15.34
C SER A 132 5.11 -18.43 -14.51
N TRP A 133 5.24 -18.53 -13.20
CA TRP A 133 4.41 -17.79 -12.26
C TRP A 133 5.01 -16.42 -11.91
N CYS A 134 6.28 -16.19 -12.28
CA CYS A 134 6.93 -14.90 -12.15
C CYS A 134 6.31 -13.87 -13.09
N TRP A 135 6.08 -12.66 -12.58
CA TRP A 135 5.62 -11.56 -13.42
C TRP A 135 6.77 -11.06 -14.31
N PRO A 136 6.49 -10.67 -15.57
CA PRO A 136 7.53 -10.33 -16.54
C PRO A 136 8.48 -9.22 -16.05
N ALA A 137 7.97 -8.29 -15.24
CA ALA A 137 8.77 -7.20 -14.70
C ALA A 137 9.72 -7.59 -13.56
N HIS A 138 9.58 -8.81 -13.02
CA HIS A 138 10.40 -9.33 -11.94
C HIS A 138 11.32 -10.46 -12.39
N ASP A 139 11.15 -10.92 -13.63
CA ASP A 139 11.85 -12.06 -14.19
C ASP A 139 13.22 -11.62 -14.73
N ASP A 140 14.26 -12.30 -14.28
CA ASP A 140 15.66 -12.05 -14.67
C ASP A 140 16.06 -12.82 -15.94
N THR A 141 15.11 -13.50 -16.61
CA THR A 141 15.35 -14.27 -17.84
C THR A 141 16.05 -13.48 -18.95
N HIS A 142 15.78 -12.18 -19.05
CA HIS A 142 16.41 -11.32 -20.05
C HIS A 142 17.87 -11.02 -19.71
N THR A 143 18.17 -10.71 -18.45
CA THR A 143 19.52 -10.34 -18.02
C THR A 143 20.42 -11.56 -17.88
N LEU A 144 19.90 -12.69 -17.40
CA LEU A 144 20.68 -13.92 -17.18
C LEU A 144 20.78 -14.82 -18.42
N HIS A 145 19.70 -14.93 -19.19
CA HIS A 145 19.61 -15.91 -20.30
C HIS A 145 19.50 -15.26 -21.68
N GLY A 146 19.40 -13.93 -21.77
CA GLY A 146 19.18 -13.22 -23.05
C GLY A 146 17.83 -13.52 -23.68
N ALA A 147 16.87 -14.04 -22.91
CA ALA A 147 15.57 -14.46 -23.39
C ALA A 147 14.49 -13.38 -23.17
N VAL A 148 13.47 -13.38 -24.02
CA VAL A 148 12.28 -12.49 -23.91
C VAL A 148 11.03 -13.24 -23.46
N LEU A 149 11.21 -14.50 -23.07
CA LEU A 149 10.21 -15.41 -22.52
C LEU A 149 10.79 -16.08 -21.28
N PRO A 150 9.96 -16.64 -20.38
CA PRO A 150 10.47 -17.23 -19.15
C PRO A 150 11.38 -18.44 -19.40
N THR A 151 12.44 -18.55 -18.59
CA THR A 151 13.35 -19.72 -18.61
C THR A 151 12.84 -20.80 -17.64
N MET A 152 12.07 -21.75 -18.17
CA MET A 152 11.38 -22.82 -17.41
C MET A 152 12.25 -23.62 -16.43
N THR A 153 13.54 -23.75 -16.75
CA THR A 153 14.52 -24.55 -16.00
C THR A 153 15.21 -23.77 -14.89
N ASP A 154 15.00 -22.46 -14.81
CA ASP A 154 15.56 -21.57 -13.81
C ASP A 154 14.45 -20.64 -13.28
N PRO A 155 13.52 -21.15 -12.47
CA PRO A 155 12.36 -20.39 -12.00
C PRO A 155 12.78 -19.30 -11.00
N VAL A 156 12.17 -18.13 -11.15
CA VAL A 156 12.30 -17.00 -10.23
C VAL A 156 11.13 -17.02 -9.24
N LEU A 157 11.44 -17.00 -7.94
CA LEU A 157 10.46 -16.78 -6.90
C LEU A 157 10.29 -15.28 -6.66
N ASP A 158 9.22 -14.72 -7.21
CA ASP A 158 8.78 -13.34 -7.00
C ASP A 158 7.43 -13.28 -6.27
N LEU A 159 6.82 -12.09 -6.26
CA LEU A 159 5.46 -11.87 -5.76
C LEU A 159 4.43 -12.80 -6.41
N GLY A 160 4.43 -12.91 -7.74
CA GLY A 160 3.48 -13.73 -8.49
C GLY A 160 3.61 -15.22 -8.22
N ALA A 161 4.84 -15.74 -8.21
CA ALA A 161 5.13 -17.14 -7.90
C ALA A 161 4.73 -17.51 -6.47
N GLY A 162 4.99 -16.62 -5.52
CA GLY A 162 4.49 -16.76 -4.15
C GLY A 162 2.96 -16.85 -4.11
N GLU A 163 2.25 -15.90 -4.74
CA GLU A 163 0.78 -15.88 -4.72
C GLU A 163 0.14 -17.10 -5.37
N VAL A 164 0.69 -17.61 -6.48
CA VAL A 164 0.21 -18.85 -7.09
C VAL A 164 0.43 -20.04 -6.16
N ALA A 165 1.61 -20.18 -5.55
CA ALA A 165 1.89 -21.28 -4.62
C ALA A 165 0.94 -21.27 -3.41
N ALA A 166 0.70 -20.09 -2.82
CA ALA A 166 -0.25 -19.94 -1.72
C ALA A 166 -1.69 -20.22 -2.16
N GLN A 167 -2.11 -19.76 -3.34
CA GLN A 167 -3.46 -20.04 -3.86
C GLN A 167 -3.69 -21.53 -4.04
N LEU A 168 -2.75 -22.25 -4.66
CA LEU A 168 -2.82 -23.70 -4.84
C LEU A 168 -2.83 -24.45 -3.50
N ALA A 169 -2.05 -23.98 -2.52
CA ALA A 169 -2.05 -24.53 -1.17
C ALA A 169 -3.41 -24.33 -0.47
N TRP A 170 -4.00 -23.14 -0.54
CA TRP A 170 -5.34 -22.90 -0.03
C TRP A 170 -6.40 -23.77 -0.71
N ILE A 171 -6.29 -24.02 -2.01
CA ILE A 171 -7.20 -24.93 -2.73
C ILE A 171 -7.03 -26.38 -2.26
N ASP A 172 -5.80 -26.88 -2.13
CA ASP A 172 -5.52 -28.24 -1.63
C ASP A 172 -5.99 -28.42 -0.17
N HIS A 173 -5.88 -27.37 0.64
CA HIS A 173 -6.41 -27.32 2.00
C HIS A 173 -7.93 -27.37 2.03
N LEU A 174 -8.56 -26.52 1.22
CA LEU A 174 -10.01 -26.33 1.21
C LEU A 174 -10.76 -27.51 0.59
N LEU A 175 -10.26 -28.03 -0.53
CA LEU A 175 -10.97 -28.96 -1.40
C LEU A 175 -10.23 -30.29 -1.62
N GLY A 176 -9.13 -30.56 -0.90
CA GLY A 176 -8.27 -31.72 -1.15
C GLY A 176 -9.03 -33.05 -1.23
N GLY A 177 -9.83 -33.39 -0.23
CA GLY A 177 -10.62 -34.63 -0.26
C GLY A 177 -11.60 -34.72 -1.45
N PRO A 178 -12.45 -33.70 -1.68
CA PRO A 178 -13.30 -33.62 -2.86
C PRO A 178 -12.55 -33.76 -4.18
N LEU A 179 -11.42 -33.07 -4.34
CA LEU A 179 -10.61 -33.11 -5.56
C LEU A 179 -9.96 -34.48 -5.78
N ASP A 180 -9.53 -35.17 -4.72
CA ASP A 180 -9.01 -36.54 -4.85
C ASP A 180 -10.05 -37.53 -5.34
N GLN A 181 -11.31 -37.35 -4.94
CA GLN A 181 -12.42 -38.19 -5.38
C GLN A 181 -12.87 -37.84 -6.80
N HIS A 182 -12.94 -36.54 -7.09
CA HIS A 182 -13.46 -36.00 -8.34
C HIS A 182 -12.45 -36.11 -9.49
N THR A 183 -11.18 -35.82 -9.25
CA THR A 183 -10.10 -35.86 -10.25
C THR A 183 -8.80 -36.39 -9.64
N PRO A 184 -8.69 -37.72 -9.46
CA PRO A 184 -7.48 -38.34 -8.92
C PRO A 184 -6.23 -37.93 -9.71
N GLY A 185 -5.17 -37.52 -9.00
CA GLY A 185 -3.90 -37.09 -9.59
C GLY A 185 -3.67 -35.57 -9.62
N LEU A 186 -4.71 -34.76 -9.43
CA LEU A 186 -4.58 -33.29 -9.39
C LEU A 186 -3.73 -32.82 -8.19
N ARG A 187 -3.95 -33.38 -7.00
CA ARG A 187 -3.20 -32.99 -5.78
C ARG A 187 -1.70 -33.31 -5.85
N PRO A 188 -1.26 -34.49 -6.34
CA PRO A 188 0.14 -34.73 -6.65
C PRO A 188 0.72 -33.72 -7.67
N ARG A 189 -0.07 -33.33 -8.69
CA ARG A 189 0.36 -32.32 -9.67
C ARG A 189 0.58 -30.95 -9.01
N ILE A 190 -0.32 -30.50 -8.14
CA ILE A 190 -0.15 -29.28 -7.34
C ILE A 190 1.16 -29.33 -6.56
N ARG A 191 1.37 -30.40 -5.78
CA ARG A 191 2.60 -30.58 -4.98
C ARG A 191 3.84 -30.53 -5.86
N HIS A 192 3.85 -31.24 -6.98
CA HIS A 192 4.98 -31.27 -7.89
C HIS A 192 5.35 -29.89 -8.46
N GLU A 193 4.37 -29.14 -8.98
CA GLU A 193 4.67 -27.84 -9.59
C GLU A 193 5.07 -26.79 -8.56
N VAL A 194 4.42 -26.77 -7.38
CA VAL A 194 4.82 -25.86 -6.29
C VAL A 194 6.21 -26.19 -5.75
N ASP A 195 6.51 -27.48 -5.59
CA ASP A 195 7.82 -27.92 -5.14
C ASP A 195 8.94 -27.48 -6.09
N ARG A 196 8.77 -27.80 -7.38
CA ARG A 196 9.78 -27.55 -8.41
C ARG A 196 10.01 -26.06 -8.66
N ARG A 197 8.97 -25.23 -8.57
CA ARG A 197 9.04 -23.80 -8.95
C ARG A 197 9.27 -22.87 -7.78
N VAL A 198 8.91 -23.27 -6.56
CA VAL A 198 8.90 -22.39 -5.39
C VAL A 198 9.67 -22.98 -4.21
N LEU A 199 9.26 -24.14 -3.69
CA LEU A 199 9.79 -24.62 -2.40
C LEU A 199 11.24 -25.09 -2.48
N THR A 200 11.59 -25.87 -3.51
CA THR A 200 12.98 -26.32 -3.73
C THR A 200 13.89 -25.14 -4.08
N PRO A 201 13.56 -24.27 -5.05
CA PRO A 201 14.32 -23.03 -5.28
C PRO A 201 14.49 -22.18 -4.02
N PHE A 202 13.46 -22.01 -3.20
CA PHE A 202 13.55 -21.22 -1.96
C PHE A 202 14.53 -21.80 -0.92
N ALA A 203 14.57 -23.12 -0.79
CA ALA A 203 15.49 -23.79 0.12
C ALA A 203 16.95 -23.75 -0.37
N GLU A 204 17.17 -23.69 -1.69
CA GLU A 204 18.49 -23.86 -2.30
C GLU A 204 19.13 -22.54 -2.77
N ARG A 205 18.33 -21.56 -3.19
CA ARG A 205 18.79 -20.26 -3.70
C ARG A 205 18.77 -19.20 -2.61
N ARG A 206 19.89 -18.50 -2.46
CA ARG A 206 20.08 -17.40 -1.49
C ARG A 206 20.51 -16.09 -2.16
N ASP A 207 20.36 -16.00 -3.49
CA ASP A 207 20.80 -14.88 -4.32
C ASP A 207 19.69 -13.86 -4.64
N TRP A 208 18.44 -14.12 -4.19
CA TRP A 208 17.36 -13.16 -4.39
C TRP A 208 17.45 -11.98 -3.42
N HIS A 209 17.40 -10.77 -4.00
CA HIS A 209 17.46 -9.50 -3.27
C HIS A 209 16.42 -9.40 -2.14
N TRP A 210 15.17 -9.84 -2.39
CA TRP A 210 14.07 -9.73 -1.42
C TRP A 210 14.26 -10.57 -0.14
N LEU A 211 15.23 -11.49 -0.12
CA LEU A 211 15.62 -12.19 1.11
C LEU A 211 16.24 -11.22 2.14
N GLY A 212 16.75 -10.06 1.70
CA GLY A 212 17.34 -9.03 2.55
C GLY A 212 18.61 -9.49 3.28
N LEU A 213 19.38 -10.39 2.65
CA LEU A 213 20.60 -10.95 3.25
C LEU A 213 21.77 -9.95 3.27
N ASP A 214 21.71 -8.92 2.43
CA ASP A 214 22.62 -7.77 2.39
C ASP A 214 22.24 -6.66 3.37
N GLY A 215 21.11 -6.80 4.07
CA GLY A 215 20.57 -5.83 5.01
C GLY A 215 19.53 -4.87 4.43
N ASP A 216 19.28 -4.92 3.11
CA ASP A 216 18.21 -4.13 2.48
C ASP A 216 16.89 -4.92 2.51
N VAL A 217 15.99 -4.53 3.42
CA VAL A 217 14.75 -5.28 3.68
C VAL A 217 13.55 -4.40 3.39
N HIS A 218 12.74 -4.84 2.42
CA HIS A 218 11.53 -4.15 1.97
C HIS A 218 10.31 -5.09 1.97
N ASN A 219 9.16 -4.56 1.56
CA ASN A 219 7.87 -5.25 1.52
C ASN A 219 7.84 -6.64 0.84
N TRP A 220 8.66 -6.92 -0.19
CA TRP A 220 8.67 -8.23 -0.86
C TRP A 220 9.05 -9.35 0.10
N ASN A 221 9.90 -9.07 1.08
CA ASN A 221 10.32 -10.05 2.07
C ASN A 221 9.10 -10.64 2.78
N ALA A 222 8.29 -9.80 3.43
CA ALA A 222 7.11 -10.27 4.14
C ALA A 222 6.05 -10.86 3.20
N TRP A 223 5.85 -10.27 2.01
CA TRP A 223 4.88 -10.76 1.03
C TRP A 223 5.19 -12.18 0.56
N ILE A 224 6.42 -12.42 0.11
CA ILE A 224 6.81 -13.72 -0.45
C ILE A 224 6.89 -14.77 0.67
N HIS A 225 7.54 -14.46 1.80
CA HIS A 225 7.64 -15.39 2.91
C HIS A 225 6.26 -15.83 3.45
N ALA A 226 5.28 -14.91 3.55
CA ALA A 226 3.93 -15.25 3.99
C ALA A 226 3.23 -16.25 3.04
N ASN A 227 3.45 -16.11 1.73
CA ASN A 227 2.90 -17.03 0.74
C ASN A 227 3.62 -18.39 0.74
N VAL A 228 4.95 -18.39 0.81
CA VAL A 228 5.75 -19.63 0.90
C VAL A 228 5.41 -20.38 2.19
N LEU A 229 5.11 -19.68 3.29
CA LEU A 229 4.68 -20.30 4.54
C LEU A 229 3.43 -21.15 4.36
N VAL A 230 2.38 -20.60 3.73
CA VAL A 230 1.14 -21.33 3.47
C VAL A 230 1.42 -22.57 2.61
N ALA A 231 2.23 -22.43 1.56
CA ALA A 231 2.60 -23.53 0.69
C ALA A 231 3.41 -24.62 1.43
N ALA A 232 4.41 -24.23 2.21
CA ALA A 232 5.25 -25.15 2.96
C ALA A 232 4.45 -25.93 4.01
N LEU A 233 3.57 -25.23 4.75
CA LEU A 233 2.73 -25.84 5.77
C LEU A 233 1.78 -26.89 5.19
N ARG A 234 1.18 -26.61 4.03
CA ARG A 234 0.13 -27.46 3.46
C ARG A 234 0.63 -28.53 2.49
N LEU A 235 1.68 -28.25 1.73
CA LEU A 235 2.08 -29.09 0.59
C LEU A 235 3.33 -29.94 0.85
N VAL A 236 4.04 -29.72 1.97
CA VAL A 236 5.22 -30.50 2.35
C VAL A 236 4.84 -31.55 3.39
N ASP A 237 4.72 -32.80 2.95
CA ASP A 237 4.35 -33.92 3.82
C ASP A 237 5.49 -34.32 4.78
N ASP A 238 6.75 -34.24 4.32
CA ASP A 238 7.95 -34.58 5.10
C ASP A 238 8.19 -33.57 6.26
N PRO A 239 8.06 -33.99 7.54
CA PRO A 239 8.16 -33.06 8.67
C PRO A 239 9.53 -32.37 8.81
N PRO A 240 10.68 -33.05 8.68
CA PRO A 240 11.99 -32.40 8.75
C PRO A 240 12.18 -31.32 7.68
N ARG A 241 11.78 -31.60 6.43
CA ARG A 241 11.84 -30.62 5.35
C ARG A 241 10.89 -29.44 5.56
N ARG A 242 9.65 -29.71 6.01
CA ARG A 242 8.68 -28.67 6.34
C ARG A 242 9.25 -27.74 7.42
N ALA A 243 9.82 -28.31 8.48
CA ALA A 243 10.46 -27.56 9.55
C ALA A 243 11.64 -26.72 9.06
N ALA A 244 12.50 -27.25 8.19
CA ALA A 244 13.63 -26.51 7.62
C ALA A 244 13.19 -25.32 6.75
N ILE A 245 12.15 -25.48 5.92
CA ILE A 245 11.61 -24.40 5.10
C ILE A 245 10.97 -23.32 5.99
N VAL A 246 10.17 -23.73 6.98
CA VAL A 246 9.54 -22.79 7.94
C VAL A 246 10.60 -22.05 8.75
N ASP A 247 11.73 -22.68 9.06
CA ASP A 247 12.85 -22.02 9.76
C ASP A 247 13.45 -20.87 8.93
N LEU A 248 13.70 -21.09 7.64
CA LEU A 248 14.17 -20.05 6.71
C LEU A 248 13.17 -18.89 6.61
N ILE A 249 11.87 -19.21 6.63
CA ILE A 249 10.80 -18.22 6.60
C ILE A 249 10.78 -17.37 7.85
N ILE A 250 10.89 -18.00 9.03
CA ILE A 250 10.95 -17.27 10.30
C ILE A 250 12.16 -16.35 10.32
N GLU A 251 13.32 -16.83 9.85
CA GLU A 251 14.53 -16.00 9.77
C GLU A 251 14.36 -14.80 8.82
N GLY A 252 13.69 -14.99 7.67
CA GLY A 252 13.36 -13.91 6.74
C GLY A 252 12.41 -12.87 7.34
N LEU A 253 11.31 -13.33 7.94
CA LEU A 253 10.35 -12.46 8.63
C LEU A 253 11.00 -11.74 9.82
N ASP A 254 11.95 -12.37 10.51
CA ASP A 254 12.65 -11.74 11.63
C ASP A 254 13.49 -10.54 11.16
N ARG A 255 14.14 -10.64 9.99
CA ARG A 255 14.83 -9.51 9.35
C ARG A 255 13.86 -8.37 9.04
N TYR A 256 12.69 -8.68 8.49
CA TYR A 256 11.66 -7.69 8.21
C TYR A 256 11.15 -7.01 9.49
N VAL A 257 10.84 -7.77 10.53
CA VAL A 257 10.38 -7.20 11.80
C VAL A 257 11.48 -6.35 12.45
N ALA A 258 12.76 -6.71 12.29
CA ALA A 258 13.89 -5.93 12.77
C ALA A 258 14.10 -4.61 12.00
N SER A 259 13.67 -4.52 10.73
CA SER A 259 13.78 -3.28 9.95
C SER A 259 12.63 -2.30 10.21
N LEU A 260 11.53 -2.75 10.83
CA LEU A 260 10.39 -1.89 11.13
C LEU A 260 10.78 -0.76 12.12
N PRO A 261 10.46 0.50 11.80
CA PRO A 261 10.64 1.60 12.74
C PRO A 261 9.85 1.42 14.04
N VAL A 262 10.42 1.87 15.16
CA VAL A 262 9.79 1.76 16.49
C VAL A 262 8.44 2.47 16.56
N ASP A 263 8.25 3.57 15.82
CA ASP A 263 6.98 4.29 15.74
C ASP A 263 5.95 3.63 14.80
N GLY A 264 6.32 2.51 14.17
CA GLY A 264 5.46 1.68 13.32
C GLY A 264 5.23 2.23 11.92
N ALA A 265 5.93 3.30 11.53
CA ALA A 265 5.77 3.93 10.23
C ALA A 265 6.18 3.01 9.07
N VAL A 266 5.57 3.22 7.91
CA VAL A 266 5.98 2.62 6.63
C VAL A 266 6.33 3.76 5.70
N ASP A 267 7.60 3.86 5.29
CA ASP A 267 8.15 4.91 4.41
C ASP A 267 7.56 4.87 2.99
N GLU A 268 7.19 3.69 2.51
CA GLU A 268 6.46 3.50 1.25
C GLU A 268 4.99 4.00 1.29
N GLY A 269 4.44 4.24 2.49
CA GLY A 269 3.12 4.81 2.71
C GLY A 269 1.97 3.83 2.91
N TYR A 270 0.77 4.39 3.11
CA TYR A 270 -0.44 3.65 3.52
C TYR A 270 -0.71 2.41 2.67
N GLY A 271 -0.60 2.52 1.34
CA GLY A 271 -0.91 1.41 0.43
C GLY A 271 0.02 0.22 0.62
N TYR A 272 1.29 0.47 0.92
CA TYR A 272 2.33 -0.55 1.04
C TYR A 272 2.34 -1.25 2.40
N TRP A 273 1.74 -0.63 3.43
CA TRP A 273 1.49 -1.30 4.70
C TRP A 273 0.75 -2.65 4.52
N TRP A 274 -0.22 -2.70 3.59
CA TRP A 274 -1.00 -3.91 3.30
C TRP A 274 -0.18 -5.05 2.69
N GLN A 275 0.96 -4.74 2.06
CA GLN A 275 1.80 -5.71 1.36
C GLN A 275 3.11 -6.02 2.07
N GLY A 276 3.56 -5.17 2.99
CA GLY A 276 4.67 -5.46 3.91
C GLY A 276 4.16 -5.89 5.28
N ALA A 277 3.88 -4.91 6.14
CA ALA A 277 3.59 -5.11 7.56
C ALA A 277 2.37 -6.02 7.80
N CYS A 278 1.29 -5.83 7.04
CA CYS A 278 0.10 -6.69 7.15
C CYS A 278 0.41 -8.15 6.79
N ARG A 279 1.22 -8.41 5.75
CA ARG A 279 1.64 -9.76 5.37
C ARG A 279 2.48 -10.43 6.46
N ALA A 280 3.37 -9.67 7.11
CA ALA A 280 4.11 -10.17 8.25
C ALA A 280 3.18 -10.55 9.41
N LEU A 281 2.24 -9.67 9.77
CA LEU A 281 1.23 -9.94 10.82
C LEU A 281 0.38 -11.19 10.50
N GLU A 282 -0.02 -11.36 9.24
CA GLU A 282 -0.75 -12.55 8.78
C GLU A 282 0.10 -13.83 8.88
N ALA A 283 1.39 -13.76 8.52
CA ALA A 283 2.30 -14.90 8.64
C ALA A 283 2.50 -15.32 10.10
N LEU A 284 2.64 -14.36 11.02
CA LEU A 284 2.73 -14.64 12.47
C LEU A 284 1.45 -15.27 13.02
N ASP A 285 0.30 -14.86 12.48
CA ASP A 285 -0.99 -15.45 12.85
C ASP A 285 -1.13 -16.89 12.34
N ILE A 286 -0.67 -17.16 11.12
CA ILE A 286 -0.59 -18.53 10.57
C ILE A 286 0.39 -19.39 11.36
N LEU A 287 1.58 -18.87 11.72
CA LEU A 287 2.56 -19.60 12.55
C LEU A 287 1.99 -19.94 13.94
N ALA A 288 1.28 -19.00 14.57
CA ALA A 288 0.63 -19.25 15.85
C ALA A 288 -0.41 -20.37 15.76
N HIS A 289 -1.24 -20.36 14.71
CA HIS A 289 -2.20 -21.44 14.46
C HIS A 289 -1.52 -22.78 14.19
N ALA A 290 -0.58 -22.81 13.23
CA ALA A 290 0.12 -24.00 12.79
C ALA A 290 1.03 -24.61 13.87
N SER A 291 1.28 -23.92 14.98
CA SER A 291 2.10 -24.40 16.09
C SER A 291 1.30 -24.67 17.36
N GLY A 292 -0.04 -24.69 17.29
CA GLY A 292 -0.90 -24.84 18.47
C GLY A 292 -0.68 -23.75 19.53
N GLY A 293 -0.29 -22.54 19.11
CA GLY A 293 0.02 -21.41 19.97
C GLY A 293 1.45 -21.38 20.54
N ARG A 294 2.34 -22.30 20.14
CA ARG A 294 3.74 -22.31 20.62
C ARG A 294 4.57 -21.17 20.05
N LEU A 295 4.22 -20.69 18.85
CA LEU A 295 4.79 -19.50 18.20
C LEU A 295 3.76 -18.34 18.18
N ASP A 296 3.08 -18.13 19.31
CA ASP A 296 2.14 -17.03 19.48
C ASP A 296 2.85 -15.74 19.93
N GLY A 297 2.21 -14.60 19.70
CA GLY A 297 2.68 -13.27 20.06
C GLY A 297 2.84 -12.32 18.86
N VAL A 298 2.94 -11.03 19.19
CA VAL A 298 3.36 -9.94 18.29
C VAL A 298 4.50 -9.24 19.03
N PRO A 299 5.76 -9.63 18.76
CA PRO A 299 6.90 -9.16 19.54
C PRO A 299 7.37 -7.78 19.08
N GLY A 300 7.97 -7.05 20.02
CA GLY A 300 8.54 -5.73 19.77
C GLY A 300 7.49 -4.61 19.76
N GLU A 301 7.97 -3.40 20.08
CA GLU A 301 7.16 -2.17 20.04
C GLU A 301 6.83 -1.77 18.60
N ALA A 302 7.81 -1.86 17.68
CA ALA A 302 7.66 -1.54 16.25
C ALA A 302 6.47 -2.27 15.59
N LEU A 303 6.39 -3.59 15.76
CA LEU A 303 5.34 -4.40 15.16
C LEU A 303 3.96 -4.15 15.80
N ARG A 304 3.89 -3.74 17.07
CA ARG A 304 2.63 -3.30 17.67
C ARG A 304 2.20 -1.94 17.15
N HIS A 305 3.14 -1.00 17.04
CA HIS A 305 2.85 0.32 16.52
C HIS A 305 2.51 0.33 15.02
N THR A 306 3.02 -0.63 14.24
CA THR A 306 2.64 -0.72 12.82
C THR A 306 1.16 -1.03 12.65
N VAL A 307 0.51 -1.72 13.61
CA VAL A 307 -0.95 -1.95 13.58
C VAL A 307 -1.73 -0.62 13.64
N ALA A 308 -1.17 0.41 14.28
CA ALA A 308 -1.76 1.74 14.36
C ALA A 308 -1.56 2.59 13.09
N PHE A 309 -0.63 2.21 12.22
CA PHE A 309 -0.25 3.04 11.07
C PHE A 309 -1.42 3.38 10.12
N PRO A 310 -2.30 2.43 9.71
CA PRO A 310 -3.41 2.73 8.80
C PRO A 310 -4.33 3.86 9.28
N HIS A 311 -4.75 3.82 10.55
CA HIS A 311 -5.67 4.83 11.08
C HIS A 311 -5.00 6.17 11.37
N ARG A 312 -3.67 6.19 11.58
CA ARG A 312 -2.88 7.42 11.72
C ARG A 312 -2.76 8.18 10.40
N MET A 313 -2.85 7.50 9.26
CA MET A 313 -2.81 8.10 7.93
C MET A 313 -4.19 8.47 7.37
N HIS A 314 -5.30 8.16 8.08
CA HIS A 314 -6.66 8.42 7.59
C HIS A 314 -7.02 9.90 7.67
N LEU A 315 -7.33 10.54 6.53
CA LEU A 315 -7.75 11.95 6.47
C LEU A 315 -9.24 12.09 6.79
N GLY A 316 -10.07 11.22 6.21
CA GLY A 316 -11.52 11.16 6.40
C GLY A 316 -12.22 10.51 5.22
N GLY A 317 -13.38 9.90 5.46
CA GLY A 317 -14.11 9.17 4.41
C GLY A 317 -13.21 8.14 3.70
N ALA A 318 -13.11 8.22 2.38
CA ALA A 318 -12.27 7.33 1.57
C ALA A 318 -10.81 7.82 1.39
N TRP A 319 -10.40 8.91 2.06
CA TRP A 319 -9.13 9.58 1.81
C TRP A 319 -8.09 9.28 2.88
N TYR A 320 -6.88 9.01 2.41
CA TYR A 320 -5.69 8.75 3.21
C TYR A 320 -4.58 9.68 2.78
N LEU A 321 -3.70 10.04 3.71
CA LEU A 321 -2.46 10.72 3.40
C LEU A 321 -1.60 9.76 2.57
N ASN A 322 -1.31 10.15 1.33
CA ASN A 322 -0.30 9.50 0.53
C ASN A 322 1.04 10.22 0.67
N HIS A 323 2.10 9.44 0.59
CA HIS A 323 3.47 9.83 0.29
C HIS A 323 4.07 8.69 -0.52
N ALA A 324 5.23 8.95 -1.14
CA ALA A 324 5.86 7.96 -2.02
C ALA A 324 4.85 7.46 -3.07
N ASP A 325 4.94 6.21 -3.50
CA ASP A 325 3.99 5.62 -4.43
C ASP A 325 2.61 5.27 -3.81
N GLY A 326 2.23 5.87 -2.67
CA GLY A 326 0.91 5.73 -2.08
C GLY A 326 -0.22 6.35 -2.93
N VAL A 327 -1.41 5.75 -2.86
CA VAL A 327 -2.63 6.27 -3.51
C VAL A 327 -3.48 6.98 -2.47
N ALA A 328 -3.82 8.26 -2.70
CA ALA A 328 -4.58 9.09 -1.73
C ALA A 328 -6.01 8.59 -1.49
N ARG A 329 -6.58 7.87 -2.46
CA ARG A 329 -7.91 7.28 -2.41
C ARG A 329 -7.83 5.80 -2.79
N PRO A 330 -7.44 4.91 -1.85
CA PRO A 330 -7.32 3.48 -2.10
C PRO A 330 -8.69 2.86 -2.41
N PRO A 331 -8.73 1.67 -3.03
CA PRO A 331 -9.97 0.90 -3.18
C PRO A 331 -10.68 0.72 -1.83
N ALA A 332 -12.02 0.83 -1.84
CA ALA A 332 -12.83 0.74 -0.62
C ALA A 332 -12.66 -0.62 0.08
N THR A 333 -12.50 -1.67 -0.71
CA THR A 333 -12.27 -3.03 -0.22
C THR A 333 -10.78 -3.24 0.01
N GLN A 334 -10.37 -3.22 1.27
CA GLN A 334 -9.05 -3.65 1.76
C GLN A 334 -9.25 -4.90 2.64
N PRO A 335 -8.19 -5.67 2.97
CA PRO A 335 -8.30 -6.79 3.88
C PRO A 335 -8.45 -6.29 5.33
N TRP A 336 -9.51 -5.53 5.60
CA TRP A 336 -9.85 -4.91 6.89
C TRP A 336 -9.98 -5.95 8.00
N GLU A 337 -10.39 -7.16 7.64
CA GLU A 337 -10.47 -8.28 8.56
C GLU A 337 -9.09 -8.71 9.09
N ALA A 338 -8.03 -8.61 8.28
CA ALA A 338 -6.65 -8.85 8.73
C ALA A 338 -6.20 -7.79 9.73
N LEU A 339 -6.50 -6.51 9.47
CA LEU A 339 -6.26 -5.43 10.43
C LEU A 339 -7.08 -5.63 11.72
N TYR A 340 -8.35 -6.02 11.61
CA TYR A 340 -9.23 -6.30 12.75
C TYR A 340 -8.64 -7.38 13.67
N ARG A 341 -8.19 -8.51 13.11
CA ARG A 341 -7.54 -9.57 13.90
C ARG A 341 -6.25 -9.09 14.55
N ALA A 342 -5.37 -8.42 13.79
CA ALA A 342 -4.11 -7.90 14.30
C ALA A 342 -4.34 -6.91 15.45
N ALA A 343 -5.27 -5.97 15.27
CA ALA A 343 -5.68 -4.99 16.29
C ALA A 343 -6.19 -5.64 17.57
N ARG A 344 -7.03 -6.68 17.47
CA ARG A 344 -7.48 -7.44 18.66
C ARG A 344 -6.33 -8.14 19.35
N ARG A 345 -5.42 -8.75 18.60
CA ARG A 345 -4.27 -9.49 19.14
C ARG A 345 -3.30 -8.58 19.89
N VAL A 346 -3.09 -7.35 19.42
CA VAL A 346 -2.22 -6.37 20.12
C VAL A 346 -2.97 -5.50 21.13
N GLY A 347 -4.30 -5.55 21.18
CA GLY A 347 -5.14 -4.73 22.06
C GLY A 347 -5.27 -3.27 21.63
N ASP A 348 -5.04 -2.95 20.34
CA ASP A 348 -5.15 -1.59 19.81
C ASP A 348 -6.61 -1.26 19.47
N ARG A 349 -7.21 -0.41 20.29
CA ARG A 349 -8.63 -0.03 20.16
C ARG A 349 -8.89 0.89 18.97
N ASP A 350 -7.92 1.71 18.59
CA ASP A 350 -8.08 2.67 17.51
C ASP A 350 -7.96 1.97 16.15
N ALA A 351 -6.97 1.09 16.00
CA ALA A 351 -6.86 0.21 14.83
C ALA A 351 -8.10 -0.69 14.67
N LEU A 352 -8.64 -1.20 15.78
CA LEU A 352 -9.87 -1.98 15.78
C LEU A 352 -11.08 -1.16 15.31
N ALA A 353 -11.24 0.06 15.85
CA ALA A 353 -12.31 0.97 15.45
C ALA A 353 -12.17 1.40 13.97
N HIS A 354 -10.94 1.56 13.49
CA HIS A 354 -10.68 1.90 12.10
C HIS A 354 -11.04 0.78 11.13
N ALA A 355 -10.69 -0.48 11.44
CA ALA A 355 -11.16 -1.63 10.67
C ALA A 355 -12.69 -1.72 10.68
N ALA A 356 -13.32 -1.56 11.86
CA ALA A 356 -14.77 -1.58 12.00
C ALA A 356 -15.47 -0.42 11.27
N ALA A 357 -14.83 0.74 11.10
CA ALA A 357 -15.39 1.88 10.36
C ALA A 357 -15.59 1.60 8.86
N HIS A 358 -14.95 0.55 8.32
CA HIS A 358 -15.13 0.08 6.95
C HIS A 358 -16.11 -1.10 6.85
N ARG A 359 -16.81 -1.42 7.94
CA ARG A 359 -17.91 -2.40 7.89
C ARG A 359 -19.19 -1.74 7.41
N ASP A 360 -19.79 -2.39 6.43
CA ASP A 360 -21.19 -2.28 6.08
C ASP A 360 -21.76 -3.70 6.13
N ARG A 361 -22.89 -3.87 6.83
CA ARG A 361 -23.53 -5.18 7.05
C ARG A 361 -24.18 -5.72 5.78
N ASP A 362 -24.54 -4.84 4.86
CA ASP A 362 -25.16 -5.20 3.58
C ASP A 362 -24.12 -5.34 2.47
N ALA A 363 -22.86 -4.95 2.73
CA ALA A 363 -21.76 -5.05 1.79
C ALA A 363 -20.86 -6.28 2.06
N PRO A 364 -20.22 -6.82 1.01
CA PRO A 364 -19.21 -7.87 1.14
C PRO A 364 -18.09 -7.54 2.14
N VAL A 365 -17.65 -8.54 2.92
CA VAL A 365 -16.51 -8.46 3.84
C VAL A 365 -15.15 -8.51 3.13
N ALA A 366 -15.09 -9.10 1.93
CA ALA A 366 -13.88 -9.29 1.13
C ALA A 366 -14.23 -9.62 -0.33
N ASP A 367 -13.26 -9.53 -1.23
CA ASP A 367 -13.30 -10.08 -2.60
C ASP A 367 -12.04 -10.88 -2.92
N GLU A 368 -12.10 -11.54 -4.07
CA GLU A 368 -11.02 -12.30 -4.66
C GLU A 368 -9.80 -11.46 -5.09
N GLU A 369 -9.90 -10.13 -5.16
CA GLU A 369 -8.75 -9.27 -5.50
C GLU A 369 -7.70 -9.25 -4.38
N GLN A 370 -8.11 -9.57 -3.16
CA GLN A 370 -7.25 -9.62 -1.98
C GLN A 370 -6.40 -10.90 -1.91
N GLY A 371 -6.70 -11.90 -2.73
CA GLY A 371 -6.12 -13.24 -2.68
C GLY A 371 -6.97 -14.24 -1.87
N LEU A 372 -6.90 -15.52 -2.27
CA LEU A 372 -7.80 -16.57 -1.76
C LEU A 372 -7.73 -16.75 -0.24
N GLY A 373 -6.55 -16.73 0.37
CA GLY A 373 -6.41 -16.88 1.83
C GLY A 373 -7.13 -15.78 2.61
N ARG A 374 -6.93 -14.51 2.21
CA ARG A 374 -7.63 -13.36 2.83
C ARG A 374 -9.14 -13.46 2.65
N LEU A 375 -9.59 -13.83 1.45
CA LEU A 375 -11.01 -14.04 1.16
C LEU A 375 -11.62 -15.13 2.05
N LEU A 376 -11.00 -16.32 2.12
CA LEU A 376 -11.52 -17.45 2.90
C LEU A 376 -11.62 -17.12 4.39
N ARG A 377 -10.58 -16.48 4.94
CA ARG A 377 -10.57 -16.09 6.34
C ARG A 377 -11.62 -15.03 6.65
N ALA A 378 -11.74 -13.99 5.82
CA ALA A 378 -12.77 -12.97 6.03
C ALA A 378 -14.19 -13.51 5.88
N LEU A 379 -14.42 -14.39 4.90
CA LEU A 379 -15.72 -15.00 4.61
C LEU A 379 -16.26 -15.88 5.76
N SER A 380 -15.37 -16.47 6.56
CA SER A 380 -15.72 -17.43 7.63
C SER A 380 -15.54 -16.91 9.06
N HIS A 381 -14.90 -15.74 9.23
CA HIS A 381 -14.60 -15.17 10.54
C HIS A 381 -15.83 -14.54 11.22
N GLN A 382 -16.47 -15.29 12.12
CA GLN A 382 -17.73 -14.91 12.76
C GLN A 382 -17.71 -13.56 13.49
N GLU A 383 -16.64 -13.25 14.22
CA GLU A 383 -16.56 -11.99 14.96
C GLU A 383 -16.46 -10.78 14.02
N TRP A 384 -15.78 -10.94 12.87
CA TRP A 384 -15.73 -9.91 11.84
C TRP A 384 -17.05 -9.75 11.09
N ILE A 385 -17.68 -10.86 10.69
CA ILE A 385 -19.00 -10.85 10.03
C ILE A 385 -20.03 -10.11 10.89
N ASN A 386 -20.02 -10.38 12.20
CA ASN A 386 -20.94 -9.79 13.16
C ASN A 386 -20.48 -8.43 13.72
N ALA A 387 -19.31 -7.93 13.33
CA ALA A 387 -18.79 -6.66 13.83
C ALA A 387 -19.75 -5.51 13.50
N ALA A 388 -20.01 -4.65 14.48
CA ALA A 388 -20.80 -3.45 14.26
C ALA A 388 -19.96 -2.42 13.48
N PRO A 389 -20.57 -1.67 12.54
CA PRO A 389 -19.94 -0.51 11.93
C PRO A 389 -19.42 0.47 12.98
N GLY A 390 -18.15 0.84 12.85
CA GLY A 390 -17.44 1.74 13.77
C GLY A 390 -17.35 3.18 13.26
N VAL A 391 -16.71 4.03 14.06
CA VAL A 391 -16.32 5.38 13.67
C VAL A 391 -14.79 5.43 13.62
N PRO A 392 -14.18 6.02 12.57
CA PRO A 392 -12.72 6.08 12.47
C PRO A 392 -12.13 6.94 13.61
N PRO A 393 -10.94 6.58 14.15
CA PRO A 393 -10.35 7.31 15.29
C PRO A 393 -9.96 8.75 14.98
N LEU A 394 -9.49 9.02 13.75
CA LEU A 394 -9.06 10.34 13.26
C LEU A 394 -8.25 11.12 14.31
N PRO A 395 -7.04 10.64 14.68
CA PRO A 395 -6.23 11.27 15.72
C PRO A 395 -5.98 12.74 15.41
N ARG A 396 -6.00 13.57 16.46
CA ARG A 396 -5.83 15.03 16.35
C ARG A 396 -4.43 15.40 15.87
N ASP A 397 -3.43 14.70 16.40
CA ASP A 397 -2.01 14.89 16.14
C ASP A 397 -1.37 13.53 15.89
N VAL A 398 -0.58 13.42 14.82
CA VAL A 398 0.23 12.26 14.48
C VAL A 398 1.64 12.77 14.19
N TRP A 399 2.63 12.16 14.83
CA TRP A 399 4.04 12.40 14.56
C TRP A 399 4.75 11.06 14.40
N LEU A 400 5.36 10.86 13.24
CA LEU A 400 6.13 9.68 12.88
C LEU A 400 7.59 10.12 12.66
N PRO A 401 8.41 10.19 13.72
CA PRO A 401 9.78 10.68 13.63
C PRO A 401 10.68 9.88 12.70
N SER A 402 10.43 8.58 12.48
CA SER A 402 11.30 7.74 11.64
C SER A 402 11.27 8.12 10.16
N ILE A 403 10.15 8.65 9.69
CA ILE A 403 9.92 9.13 8.31
C ILE A 403 9.64 10.64 8.26
N GLU A 404 9.77 11.31 9.42
CA GLU A 404 9.52 12.73 9.63
C GLU A 404 8.17 13.23 9.07
N VAL A 405 7.11 12.44 9.27
CA VAL A 405 5.74 12.80 8.86
C VAL A 405 4.93 13.30 10.04
N LEU A 406 4.37 14.50 9.90
CA LEU A 406 3.45 15.10 10.85
C LEU A 406 2.08 15.29 10.20
N LEU A 407 1.01 14.90 10.90
CA LEU A 407 -0.38 15.21 10.54
C LEU A 407 -1.09 15.87 11.72
N ALA A 408 -1.86 16.92 11.45
CA ALA A 408 -2.60 17.67 12.45
C ALA A 408 -3.98 18.08 11.94
N ARG A 409 -5.00 17.94 12.78
CA ARG A 409 -6.37 18.42 12.54
C ARG A 409 -6.91 19.18 13.76
N PRO A 410 -8.04 19.89 13.64
CA PRO A 410 -8.57 20.71 14.73
C PRO A 410 -9.10 19.85 15.88
N THR A 411 -9.86 18.80 15.56
CA THR A 411 -10.63 18.00 16.53
C THR A 411 -10.36 16.51 16.33
N GLN A 412 -10.09 15.79 17.42
CA GLN A 412 -9.97 14.33 17.41
C GLN A 412 -11.29 13.67 17.00
N GLY A 413 -11.24 12.59 16.23
CA GLY A 413 -12.44 11.84 15.83
C GLY A 413 -13.29 12.53 14.76
N SER A 414 -12.84 13.66 14.20
CA SER A 414 -13.59 14.41 13.19
C SER A 414 -12.70 14.81 12.01
N PRO A 415 -13.18 14.68 10.76
CA PRO A 415 -12.48 15.20 9.59
C PRO A 415 -12.74 16.71 9.38
N ALA A 416 -13.64 17.33 10.15
CA ALA A 416 -14.11 18.69 9.93
C ALA A 416 -12.99 19.75 10.07
N GLY A 417 -13.02 20.74 9.17
CA GLY A 417 -12.03 21.81 9.08
C GLY A 417 -10.77 21.41 8.30
N LEU A 418 -9.70 22.17 8.51
CA LEU A 418 -8.42 21.98 7.82
C LEU A 418 -7.53 20.95 8.52
N THR A 419 -7.13 19.92 7.79
CA THR A 419 -6.07 18.97 8.19
C THR A 419 -4.79 19.30 7.43
N LEU A 420 -3.69 19.48 8.16
CA LEU A 420 -2.34 19.65 7.62
C LEU A 420 -1.59 18.31 7.72
N ALA A 421 -0.89 17.92 6.67
CA ALA A 421 0.20 16.96 6.75
C ALA A 421 1.47 17.55 6.13
N ILE A 422 2.64 17.24 6.69
CA ILE A 422 3.93 17.68 6.17
C ILE A 422 4.96 16.58 6.37
N LYS A 423 5.82 16.42 5.36
CA LYS A 423 6.85 15.38 5.29
C LYS A 423 8.25 16.00 5.26
N GLY A 424 9.15 15.48 6.08
CA GLY A 424 10.60 15.69 5.99
C GLY A 424 11.25 14.55 5.22
N GLY A 425 12.10 13.78 5.89
CA GLY A 425 12.68 12.54 5.41
C GLY A 425 13.81 12.77 4.41
N HIS A 426 13.95 11.84 3.47
CA HIS A 426 14.96 11.93 2.41
C HIS A 426 14.47 11.37 1.08
N ASN A 427 15.03 11.87 -0.03
CA ASN A 427 14.70 11.44 -1.39
C ASN A 427 15.34 10.08 -1.77
N GLY A 428 15.53 9.20 -0.80
CA GLY A 428 16.06 7.84 -0.98
C GLY A 428 15.30 6.80 -0.17
N GLU A 429 14.10 7.14 0.30
CA GLU A 429 13.16 6.18 0.90
C GLU A 429 12.67 5.20 -0.17
N HIS A 430 12.11 4.06 0.24
CA HIS A 430 11.53 3.13 -0.73
C HIS A 430 10.36 3.77 -1.46
N HIS A 431 10.28 3.56 -2.78
CA HIS A 431 9.21 4.09 -3.62
C HIS A 431 9.03 5.62 -3.55
N ASN A 432 10.06 6.37 -3.14
CA ASN A 432 9.96 7.79 -2.87
C ASN A 432 9.70 8.64 -4.13
N HIS A 433 9.31 9.89 -3.87
CA HIS A 433 9.37 11.01 -4.80
C HIS A 433 10.45 11.99 -4.34
N ASN A 434 10.76 13.00 -5.14
CA ASN A 434 11.60 14.12 -4.71
C ASN A 434 10.73 15.20 -4.05
N ASP A 435 10.35 14.98 -2.78
CA ASP A 435 9.26 15.70 -2.10
C ASP A 435 9.60 16.22 -0.70
N VAL A 436 10.88 16.25 -0.29
CA VAL A 436 11.31 16.69 1.05
C VAL A 436 10.79 18.10 1.38
N GLY A 437 10.05 18.22 2.48
CA GLY A 437 9.37 19.45 2.90
C GLY A 437 8.01 19.69 2.26
N GLY A 438 7.54 18.77 1.42
CA GLY A 438 6.20 18.77 0.85
C GLY A 438 5.12 18.67 1.93
N PHE A 439 3.95 19.25 1.65
CA PHE A 439 2.82 19.24 2.57
C PHE A 439 1.52 18.98 1.81
N VAL A 440 0.53 18.44 2.50
CA VAL A 440 -0.83 18.19 2.01
C VAL A 440 -1.80 18.96 2.90
N VAL A 441 -2.83 19.54 2.30
CA VAL A 441 -3.94 20.16 3.03
C VAL A 441 -5.24 19.51 2.59
N ALA A 442 -5.98 18.95 3.55
CA ALA A 442 -7.33 18.46 3.34
C ALA A 442 -8.37 19.37 4.01
N LEU A 443 -9.49 19.58 3.34
CA LEU A 443 -10.67 20.28 3.86
C LEU A 443 -11.77 19.24 4.11
N ASN A 444 -12.27 19.16 5.33
CA ASN A 444 -13.32 18.20 5.71
C ASN A 444 -12.95 16.75 5.33
N GLY A 445 -11.66 16.40 5.45
CA GLY A 445 -11.10 15.09 5.11
C GLY A 445 -10.78 14.86 3.63
N VAL A 446 -11.10 15.80 2.72
CA VAL A 446 -10.81 15.69 1.28
C VAL A 446 -9.55 16.51 0.93
N PRO A 447 -8.49 15.91 0.36
CA PRO A 447 -7.28 16.62 -0.06
C PRO A 447 -7.57 17.71 -1.11
N VAL A 448 -6.95 18.89 -0.93
CA VAL A 448 -7.07 20.06 -1.82
C VAL A 448 -5.71 20.53 -2.31
N LEU A 449 -4.74 20.69 -1.40
CA LEU A 449 -3.32 20.77 -1.76
C LEU A 449 -2.74 19.38 -1.61
N VAL A 450 -2.19 18.82 -2.68
CA VAL A 450 -2.05 17.36 -2.81
C VAL A 450 -0.64 16.94 -3.21
N ASP A 451 -0.35 15.67 -2.96
CA ASP A 451 0.67 14.89 -3.65
C ASP A 451 -0.07 14.06 -4.72
N ALA A 452 0.41 14.05 -5.96
CA ALA A 452 -0.23 13.34 -7.06
C ALA A 452 -0.29 11.81 -6.85
N GLY A 453 0.63 11.24 -6.07
CA GLY A 453 0.83 9.82 -5.91
C GLY A 453 1.49 9.18 -7.14
N ARG A 454 1.26 7.88 -7.32
CA ARG A 454 1.83 7.12 -8.44
C ARG A 454 0.89 7.03 -9.66
N PRO A 455 1.43 7.09 -10.89
CA PRO A 455 0.73 6.64 -12.08
C PRO A 455 0.76 5.10 -12.18
N THR A 456 0.20 4.57 -13.26
CA THR A 456 0.33 3.17 -13.66
C THR A 456 1.80 2.81 -13.82
N TYR A 457 2.19 1.67 -13.28
CA TYR A 457 3.57 1.22 -13.30
C TYR A 457 4.00 0.70 -14.68
N THR A 458 5.17 1.16 -15.11
CA THR A 458 5.84 0.73 -16.34
C THR A 458 7.29 0.35 -16.01
N ALA A 459 8.04 -0.15 -16.99
CA ALA A 459 9.48 -0.36 -16.82
C ALA A 459 10.21 0.94 -16.38
N GLN A 460 9.76 2.11 -16.84
CA GLN A 460 10.35 3.40 -16.46
C GLN A 460 10.29 3.65 -14.95
N THR A 461 9.20 3.25 -14.29
CA THR A 461 8.99 3.46 -12.84
C THR A 461 10.10 2.87 -11.97
N PHE A 462 10.67 1.75 -12.40
CA PHE A 462 11.69 1.00 -11.67
C PHE A 462 13.09 1.13 -12.31
N GLY A 463 13.17 1.87 -13.42
CA GLY A 463 14.41 2.11 -14.16
C GLY A 463 15.13 3.39 -13.71
N PRO A 464 16.30 3.67 -14.32
CA PRO A 464 17.06 4.89 -14.04
C PRO A 464 16.28 6.17 -14.37
N ASP A 465 15.33 6.09 -15.31
CA ASP A 465 14.53 7.21 -15.79
C ASP A 465 13.26 7.45 -14.93
N ARG A 466 13.15 6.83 -13.75
CA ARG A 466 12.01 7.01 -12.81
C ARG A 466 11.71 8.48 -12.56
N TYR A 467 12.74 9.29 -12.39
CA TYR A 467 12.61 10.71 -12.06
C TYR A 467 12.34 11.61 -13.27
N ASP A 468 12.18 11.04 -14.47
CA ASP A 468 11.58 11.73 -15.62
C ASP A 468 10.04 11.68 -15.57
N ILE A 469 9.47 10.78 -14.76
CA ILE A 469 8.03 10.73 -14.49
C ILE A 469 7.68 11.96 -13.66
N TRP A 470 6.79 12.80 -14.18
CA TRP A 470 6.50 14.11 -13.61
C TRP A 470 6.01 14.06 -12.16
N THR A 471 5.32 13.00 -11.73
CA THR A 471 4.85 12.85 -10.34
C THR A 471 6.00 12.59 -9.35
N MET A 472 7.13 12.05 -9.82
CA MET A 472 8.32 11.81 -8.99
C MET A 472 9.17 13.09 -8.82
N GLN A 473 8.89 14.15 -9.58
CA GLN A 473 9.68 15.36 -9.63
C GLN A 473 9.17 16.43 -8.66
N SER A 474 10.07 17.03 -7.87
CA SER A 474 9.75 18.16 -6.99
C SER A 474 9.04 19.34 -7.67
N ALA A 475 9.20 19.50 -9.00
CA ALA A 475 8.51 20.52 -9.78
C ALA A 475 6.98 20.38 -9.78
N TRP A 476 6.45 19.25 -9.32
CA TRP A 476 5.03 18.96 -9.17
C TRP A 476 4.64 18.62 -7.73
N HIS A 477 5.47 18.98 -6.76
CA HIS A 477 5.21 18.87 -5.33
C HIS A 477 5.04 20.25 -4.69
N ASN A 478 4.46 20.28 -3.49
CA ASN A 478 4.27 21.51 -2.71
C ASN A 478 5.59 22.01 -2.09
N VAL A 479 6.64 22.22 -2.89
CA VAL A 479 8.03 22.55 -2.49
C VAL A 479 8.60 23.68 -3.36
N PRO A 480 9.68 24.36 -2.95
CA PRO A 480 10.26 25.40 -3.78
C PRO A 480 11.01 24.81 -4.99
N HIS A 481 11.07 25.59 -6.06
CA HIS A 481 11.97 25.41 -7.18
C HIS A 481 13.04 26.50 -7.10
N ILE A 482 14.18 26.18 -6.47
CA ILE A 482 15.16 27.18 -6.07
C ILE A 482 16.03 27.51 -7.26
N ARG A 483 15.96 28.76 -7.73
CA ARG A 483 16.81 29.24 -8.82
C ARG A 483 16.74 28.36 -10.08
N GLY A 484 15.53 27.88 -10.39
CA GLY A 484 15.27 26.93 -11.47
C GLY A 484 15.82 25.51 -11.24
N THR A 485 16.13 25.13 -10.00
CA THR A 485 16.65 23.80 -9.64
C THR A 485 15.67 23.03 -8.79
N ALA A 486 15.33 21.83 -9.26
CA ALA A 486 14.55 20.82 -8.54
C ALA A 486 15.38 20.14 -7.44
N GLN A 487 14.70 19.50 -6.49
CA GLN A 487 15.35 18.54 -5.60
C GLN A 487 15.92 17.35 -6.39
N ALA A 488 16.97 16.73 -5.85
CA ALA A 488 17.60 15.56 -6.44
C ALA A 488 17.35 14.28 -5.62
N THR A 489 17.58 13.15 -6.26
CA THR A 489 17.32 11.81 -5.74
C THR A 489 18.49 11.26 -4.93
N GLY A 490 18.18 10.60 -3.82
CA GLY A 490 19.08 9.83 -2.98
C GLY A 490 19.05 10.25 -1.52
N HIS A 491 19.54 9.37 -0.63
CA HIS A 491 19.57 9.58 0.83
C HIS A 491 20.32 10.86 1.26
N ALA A 492 21.28 11.33 0.45
CA ALA A 492 21.99 12.58 0.73
C ALA A 492 21.07 13.81 0.71
N TYR A 493 20.00 13.76 -0.09
CA TYR A 493 19.03 14.83 -0.30
C TYR A 493 17.89 14.68 0.72
N ARG A 494 18.03 15.38 1.84
CA ARG A 494 17.19 15.17 3.03
C ARG A 494 16.88 16.45 3.78
N ALA A 495 15.88 16.38 4.65
CA ALA A 495 15.62 17.41 5.65
C ALA A 495 16.73 17.43 6.72
N ARG A 496 16.93 18.61 7.33
CA ARG A 496 17.82 18.81 8.49
C ARG A 496 17.11 19.63 9.55
N ASP A 497 17.64 19.60 10.77
CA ASP A 497 17.16 20.40 11.92
C ASP A 497 15.64 20.27 12.14
N VAL A 498 15.12 19.05 11.97
CA VAL A 498 13.68 18.77 12.02
C VAL A 498 13.18 18.87 13.46
N ALA A 499 12.13 19.65 13.65
CA ALA A 499 11.50 19.87 14.95
C ALA A 499 9.98 19.83 14.81
N ALA A 500 9.35 18.89 15.52
CA ALA A 500 7.90 18.76 15.63
C ALA A 500 7.42 19.31 16.98
N VAL A 501 6.35 20.11 16.96
CA VAL A 501 5.68 20.62 18.15
C VAL A 501 4.20 20.28 18.06
N THR A 502 3.69 19.50 19.00
CA THR A 502 2.26 19.19 19.15
C THR A 502 1.72 19.90 20.39
N GLY A 503 0.53 20.49 20.32
CA GLY A 503 -0.03 21.25 21.44
C GLY A 503 -1.49 21.63 21.27
N HIS A 504 -2.09 22.23 22.29
CA HIS A 504 -3.52 22.61 22.24
C HIS A 504 -3.79 23.78 21.28
N ALA A 505 -2.93 24.80 21.24
CA ALA A 505 -3.13 25.97 20.39
C ALA A 505 -2.69 25.74 18.94
N LYS A 506 -1.62 24.95 18.75
CA LYS A 506 -1.06 24.67 17.43
C LYS A 506 -0.35 23.33 17.37
N THR A 507 -0.18 22.84 16.15
CA THR A 507 0.73 21.75 15.82
C THR A 507 1.55 22.13 14.60
N GLU A 508 2.86 21.88 14.64
CA GLU A 508 3.85 22.44 13.71
C GLU A 508 4.99 21.46 13.43
N LEU A 509 5.44 21.42 12.17
CA LEU A 509 6.74 20.86 11.80
C LEU A 509 7.61 21.97 11.20
N SER A 510 8.87 22.03 11.63
CA SER A 510 9.89 22.93 11.07
C SER A 510 11.13 22.15 10.64
N LEU A 511 11.65 22.43 9.46
CA LEU A 511 12.81 21.74 8.88
C LEU A 511 13.62 22.65 7.95
N ASP A 512 14.91 22.39 7.81
CA ASP A 512 15.76 22.97 6.75
C ASP A 512 15.84 22.00 5.58
N ILE A 513 15.38 22.43 4.40
CA ILE A 513 15.32 21.62 3.18
C ILE A 513 16.44 21.95 2.19
N ALA A 514 17.39 22.81 2.53
CA ALA A 514 18.48 23.20 1.62
C ALA A 514 19.24 21.99 1.06
N ALA A 515 19.49 20.97 1.90
CA ALA A 515 20.23 19.78 1.51
C ALA A 515 19.49 18.89 0.50
N ALA A 516 18.18 19.08 0.28
CA ALA A 516 17.44 18.36 -0.74
C ALA A 516 17.73 18.84 -2.17
N TYR A 517 18.37 20.01 -2.31
CA TYR A 517 18.70 20.63 -3.59
C TYR A 517 20.19 20.41 -3.90
N PRO A 518 20.55 20.02 -5.15
CA PRO A 518 21.94 19.83 -5.57
C PRO A 518 22.62 21.19 -5.83
N ARG A 519 22.65 22.04 -4.81
CA ARG A 519 23.11 23.43 -4.87
C ARG A 519 23.96 23.77 -3.66
N THR A 520 25.11 24.37 -3.89
CA THR A 520 26.03 24.81 -2.82
C THR A 520 25.77 26.25 -2.38
N ASP A 521 24.99 27.01 -3.14
CA ASP A 521 24.65 28.40 -2.87
C ASP A 521 23.38 28.55 -2.01
N VAL A 522 22.71 27.45 -1.64
CA VAL A 522 21.60 27.46 -0.68
C VAL A 522 22.20 27.20 0.70
N ARG A 523 22.39 28.24 1.52
CA ARG A 523 22.94 28.07 2.88
C ARG A 523 21.90 27.43 3.78
N HIS A 524 20.69 27.99 3.78
CA HIS A 524 19.53 27.49 4.50
C HIS A 524 18.26 27.77 3.72
N TRP A 525 17.31 26.84 3.81
CA TRP A 525 15.93 27.03 3.41
C TRP A 525 15.05 26.44 4.51
N ARG A 526 14.66 27.27 5.47
CA ARG A 526 13.84 26.87 6.62
C ARG A 526 12.37 26.94 6.25
N ARG A 527 11.69 25.79 6.29
CA ARG A 527 10.24 25.69 6.19
C ARG A 527 9.63 25.41 7.55
N SER A 528 8.54 26.10 7.89
CA SER A 528 7.63 25.77 8.98
C SER A 528 6.23 25.63 8.41
N ALA A 529 5.52 24.54 8.73
CA ALA A 529 4.09 24.41 8.44
C ALA A 529 3.35 24.09 9.73
N ARG A 530 2.29 24.85 10.02
CA ARG A 530 1.52 24.71 11.25
C ARG A 530 0.03 24.86 11.05
N LEU A 531 -0.74 24.08 11.80
CA LEU A 531 -2.16 24.28 12.01
C LEU A 531 -2.35 25.11 13.29
N GLU A 532 -3.00 26.27 13.17
CA GLU A 532 -3.37 27.13 14.29
C GLU A 532 -4.86 26.94 14.60
N ARG A 533 -5.15 26.35 15.76
CA ARG A 533 -6.51 25.87 16.08
C ARG A 533 -7.48 27.01 16.41
N ASP A 534 -7.01 28.04 17.11
CA ASP A 534 -7.88 29.18 17.52
C ASP A 534 -8.47 29.92 16.32
N SER A 535 -7.71 30.06 15.24
CA SER A 535 -8.14 30.68 13.99
C SER A 535 -8.61 29.70 12.92
N GLY A 536 -8.43 28.39 13.13
CA GLY A 536 -8.75 27.35 12.13
C GLY A 536 -7.96 27.48 10.82
N ARG A 537 -6.74 28.04 10.86
CA ARG A 537 -5.93 28.32 9.66
C ARG A 537 -4.66 27.48 9.64
N ILE A 538 -4.16 27.19 8.45
CA ILE A 538 -2.82 26.64 8.25
C ILE A 538 -1.89 27.75 7.77
N VAL A 539 -0.70 27.82 8.34
CA VAL A 539 0.34 28.76 7.93
C VAL A 539 1.60 28.00 7.54
N VAL A 540 2.06 28.20 6.31
CA VAL A 540 3.35 27.70 5.82
C VAL A 540 4.28 28.89 5.62
N THR A 541 5.48 28.82 6.19
CA THR A 541 6.49 29.88 6.13
C THR A 541 7.78 29.29 5.59
N ASP A 542 8.24 29.82 4.46
CA ASP A 542 9.56 29.56 3.90
C ASP A 542 10.45 30.78 4.18
N ALA A 543 11.63 30.54 4.74
CA ALA A 543 12.66 31.57 4.97
C ALA A 543 14.01 31.06 4.48
N TRP A 544 14.72 31.85 3.69
CA TRP A 544 15.93 31.39 3.02
C TRP A 544 17.10 32.37 3.13
N ASP A 545 18.31 31.82 3.03
CA ASP A 545 19.56 32.53 2.76
C ASP A 545 20.29 31.85 1.59
N LEU A 546 20.40 32.59 0.49
CA LEU A 546 21.02 32.19 -0.77
C LEU A 546 22.27 33.04 -0.99
N ALA A 547 23.42 32.38 -1.15
CA ALA A 547 24.64 33.05 -1.55
C ALA A 547 24.46 33.73 -2.94
N PRO A 548 25.16 34.84 -3.22
CA PRO A 548 25.16 35.46 -4.55
C PRO A 548 25.62 34.47 -5.64
N THR A 549 25.05 34.57 -6.83
CA THR A 549 25.44 33.79 -8.02
C THR A 549 25.21 34.60 -9.29
N ASP A 550 26.05 34.40 -10.31
CA ASP A 550 26.18 35.32 -11.45
C ASP A 550 25.03 35.27 -12.46
N ALA A 551 24.22 34.21 -12.44
CA ALA A 551 22.92 34.16 -13.11
C ALA A 551 22.13 32.95 -12.61
N SER A 552 20.97 33.19 -11.99
CA SER A 552 20.02 32.13 -11.67
C SER A 552 18.66 32.44 -12.23
N ALA A 553 17.97 31.42 -12.73
CA ALA A 553 16.54 31.47 -12.98
C ALA A 553 15.78 31.95 -11.70
N PRO A 554 14.55 32.46 -11.82
CA PRO A 554 13.77 32.85 -10.65
C PRO A 554 13.49 31.67 -9.72
N THR A 555 13.32 31.97 -8.44
CA THR A 555 12.87 31.01 -7.44
C THR A 555 11.36 31.04 -7.37
N HIS A 556 10.74 29.86 -7.38
CA HIS A 556 9.30 29.73 -7.27
C HIS A 556 8.92 28.89 -6.06
N ILE A 557 7.78 29.18 -5.45
CA ILE A 557 7.08 28.23 -4.58
C ILE A 557 6.03 27.53 -5.43
N HIS A 558 6.09 26.21 -5.52
CA HIS A 558 5.08 25.42 -6.22
C HIS A 558 4.02 24.92 -5.23
N LEU A 559 2.77 24.92 -5.69
CA LEU A 559 1.66 24.22 -5.03
C LEU A 559 0.92 23.38 -6.06
N LEU A 560 0.58 22.13 -5.73
CA LEU A 560 -0.25 21.26 -6.55
C LEU A 560 -1.65 21.16 -5.94
N ALA A 561 -2.65 21.55 -6.72
CA ALA A 561 -4.03 21.65 -6.30
C ALA A 561 -4.95 20.67 -7.02
N ALA A 562 -5.85 20.04 -6.26
CA ALA A 562 -6.98 19.26 -6.74
C ALA A 562 -8.29 20.04 -6.55
N GLY A 563 -8.91 20.45 -7.65
CA GLY A 563 -10.13 21.26 -7.64
C GLY A 563 -10.08 22.36 -8.69
N ASP A 564 -11.12 23.19 -8.71
CA ASP A 564 -11.19 24.36 -9.60
C ASP A 564 -10.48 25.54 -8.96
N VAL A 565 -9.41 26.01 -9.61
CA VAL A 565 -8.52 27.07 -9.11
C VAL A 565 -8.85 28.40 -9.77
N GLN A 566 -9.10 29.42 -8.95
CA GLN A 566 -9.25 30.81 -9.37
C GLN A 566 -8.11 31.63 -8.77
N LEU A 567 -7.23 32.12 -9.64
CA LEU A 567 -6.04 32.86 -9.24
C LEU A 567 -6.28 34.37 -9.34
N SER A 568 -5.82 35.13 -8.34
CA SER A 568 -5.78 36.60 -8.38
C SER A 568 -4.52 37.12 -7.68
N ALA A 569 -4.31 38.44 -7.66
CA ALA A 569 -3.09 39.01 -7.09
C ALA A 569 -2.98 38.69 -5.58
N GLY A 570 -1.90 38.02 -5.19
CA GLY A 570 -1.61 37.66 -3.79
C GLY A 570 -2.48 36.56 -3.18
N GLN A 571 -3.38 35.92 -3.96
CA GLN A 571 -4.28 34.90 -3.45
C GLN A 571 -4.82 33.95 -4.53
N ALA A 572 -5.29 32.77 -4.11
CA ALA A 572 -6.04 31.84 -4.93
C ALA A 572 -7.25 31.29 -4.15
N GLU A 573 -8.38 31.08 -4.81
CA GLU A 573 -9.50 30.30 -4.29
C GLU A 573 -9.56 28.95 -5.00
N ILE A 574 -9.74 27.88 -4.23
CA ILE A 574 -9.85 26.51 -4.75
C ILE A 574 -11.19 25.95 -4.32
N THR A 575 -12.05 25.61 -5.29
CA THR A 575 -13.27 24.86 -5.01
C THR A 575 -12.91 23.38 -4.94
N ALA A 576 -12.98 22.83 -3.73
CA ALA A 576 -12.60 21.45 -3.48
C ALA A 576 -13.60 20.48 -4.12
N ARG A 577 -13.09 19.32 -4.55
CA ARG A 577 -13.91 18.25 -5.11
C ARG A 577 -14.80 17.62 -4.04
N HIS A 578 -15.75 16.79 -4.47
CA HIS A 578 -16.64 16.01 -3.58
C HIS A 578 -17.45 16.86 -2.59
N GLY A 579 -17.72 18.13 -2.92
CA GLY A 579 -18.51 19.03 -2.09
C GLY A 579 -17.84 19.40 -0.76
N ALA A 580 -16.52 19.25 -0.63
CA ALA A 580 -15.81 19.48 0.63
C ALA A 580 -15.80 20.96 1.08
N GLY A 581 -16.02 21.89 0.16
CA GLY A 581 -16.08 23.32 0.43
C GLY A 581 -15.15 24.14 -0.45
N ARG A 582 -14.79 25.34 0.00
CA ARG A 582 -13.86 26.24 -0.70
C ARG A 582 -12.69 26.59 0.21
N LEU A 583 -11.50 26.60 -0.37
CA LEU A 583 -10.27 26.91 0.33
C LEU A 583 -9.67 28.19 -0.26
N ARG A 584 -9.31 29.13 0.60
CA ARG A 584 -8.62 30.37 0.22
C ARG A 584 -7.16 30.28 0.62
N LEU A 585 -6.30 30.51 -0.35
CA LEU A 585 -4.87 30.69 -0.20
C LEU A 585 -4.56 32.18 -0.31
N THR A 586 -3.83 32.73 0.65
CA THR A 586 -3.25 34.08 0.55
C THR A 586 -1.76 34.00 0.83
N TRP A 587 -0.95 34.83 0.19
CA TRP A 587 0.49 34.84 0.45
C TRP A 587 1.08 36.23 0.65
N GLN A 588 2.21 36.25 1.37
CA GLN A 588 3.05 37.43 1.56
C GLN A 588 4.47 37.16 1.05
N PRO A 589 5.08 38.10 0.30
CA PRO A 589 4.52 39.40 -0.10
C PRO A 589 3.38 39.23 -1.13
N ALA A 590 2.27 39.95 -0.95
CA ALA A 590 1.11 39.87 -1.86
C ALA A 590 1.43 40.32 -3.31
N SER A 591 2.57 41.00 -3.51
CA SER A 591 3.10 41.38 -4.81
C SER A 591 3.76 40.23 -5.57
N ALA A 592 4.04 39.09 -4.94
CA ALA A 592 4.62 37.92 -5.61
C ALA A 592 3.63 37.42 -6.68
N PRO A 593 4.00 37.45 -7.97
CA PRO A 593 3.09 37.05 -9.03
C PRO A 593 2.91 35.53 -9.01
N GLY A 594 1.66 35.10 -9.15
CA GLY A 594 1.31 33.69 -9.31
C GLY A 594 0.96 33.38 -10.77
N THR A 595 1.26 32.16 -11.21
CA THR A 595 0.69 31.56 -12.42
C THR A 595 0.01 30.23 -12.07
N ALA A 596 -0.96 29.83 -12.88
CA ALA A 596 -1.65 28.55 -12.74
C ALA A 596 -1.50 27.75 -14.04
N THR A 597 -0.93 26.55 -13.92
CA THR A 597 -0.68 25.63 -15.03
C THR A 597 -1.51 24.37 -14.83
N ALA A 598 -2.50 24.15 -15.70
CA ALA A 598 -3.27 22.92 -15.70
C ALA A 598 -2.41 21.75 -16.22
N ARG A 599 -2.46 20.61 -15.51
CA ARG A 599 -1.89 19.33 -15.89
C ARG A 599 -3.01 18.37 -16.26
N PRO A 600 -3.27 18.16 -17.55
CA PRO A 600 -4.15 17.07 -17.99
C PRO A 600 -3.59 15.73 -17.49
N LEU A 601 -4.50 14.89 -17.01
CA LEU A 601 -4.21 13.53 -16.58
C LEU A 601 -4.75 12.55 -17.63
N ASP A 602 -3.88 11.68 -18.10
CA ASP A 602 -4.14 10.60 -19.07
C ASP A 602 -3.96 9.20 -18.46
N ASP A 603 -3.27 9.12 -17.31
CA ASP A 603 -3.11 7.89 -16.54
C ASP A 603 -4.39 7.47 -15.79
N PRO A 604 -4.90 6.23 -15.98
CA PRO A 604 -6.12 5.76 -15.33
C PRO A 604 -6.08 5.78 -13.79
N MET A 605 -4.93 5.46 -13.17
CA MET A 605 -4.80 5.48 -11.72
C MET A 605 -4.94 6.91 -11.18
N LEU A 606 -4.23 7.86 -11.78
CA LEU A 606 -4.34 9.27 -11.39
C LEU A 606 -5.75 9.83 -11.65
N ILE A 607 -6.38 9.47 -12.77
CA ILE A 607 -7.74 9.90 -13.11
C ILE A 607 -8.75 9.38 -12.08
N SER A 608 -8.60 8.15 -11.59
CA SER A 608 -9.52 7.56 -10.61
C SER A 608 -9.53 8.31 -9.26
N VAL A 609 -8.41 8.95 -8.91
CA VAL A 609 -8.25 9.72 -7.67
C VAL A 609 -8.60 11.19 -7.89
N TRP A 610 -7.97 11.81 -8.89
CA TRP A 610 -7.95 13.26 -9.06
C TRP A 610 -8.84 13.76 -10.20
N GLY A 611 -9.51 12.88 -10.93
CA GLY A 611 -10.21 13.22 -12.17
C GLY A 611 -9.26 13.64 -13.29
N ARG A 612 -9.74 14.43 -14.25
CA ARG A 612 -9.02 14.68 -15.51
C ARG A 612 -7.86 15.67 -15.44
N THR A 613 -7.74 16.42 -14.34
CA THR A 613 -6.82 17.57 -14.27
C THR A 613 -6.41 17.85 -12.82
N LEU A 614 -5.13 18.14 -12.64
CA LEU A 614 -4.57 18.85 -11.48
C LEU A 614 -4.04 20.21 -11.91
N THR A 615 -3.91 21.15 -10.98
CA THR A 615 -3.40 22.50 -11.29
C THR A 615 -2.17 22.80 -10.45
N ARG A 616 -1.06 23.14 -11.10
CA ARG A 616 0.13 23.67 -10.41
C ARG A 616 0.03 25.18 -10.33
N LEU A 617 0.09 25.72 -9.12
CA LEU A 617 0.35 27.13 -8.86
C LEU A 617 1.86 27.35 -8.75
N GLU A 618 2.39 28.35 -9.45
CA GLU A 618 3.79 28.77 -9.35
C GLU A 618 3.83 30.21 -8.88
N ILE A 619 4.39 30.45 -7.70
CA ILE A 619 4.45 31.77 -7.08
C ILE A 619 5.90 32.24 -7.15
N ASP A 620 6.15 33.27 -7.95
CA ASP A 620 7.49 33.84 -8.16
C ASP A 620 7.90 34.67 -6.94
N VAL A 621 8.90 34.17 -6.23
CA VAL A 621 9.56 34.83 -5.10
C VAL A 621 10.97 35.31 -5.47
N GLY A 622 11.28 35.31 -6.76
CA GLY A 622 12.56 35.70 -7.37
C GLY A 622 12.81 37.20 -7.42
N ALA A 623 11.83 38.03 -7.05
CA ALA A 623 12.07 39.45 -6.80
C ALA A 623 12.62 39.67 -5.38
N ALA A 624 13.95 39.85 -5.33
CA ALA A 624 14.72 40.52 -4.28
C ALA A 624 15.32 39.67 -3.13
N THR A 625 16.64 39.82 -3.01
CA THR A 625 17.54 39.59 -1.88
C THR A 625 18.05 38.17 -1.62
N ALA A 626 19.34 38.11 -1.23
CA ALA A 626 20.01 36.91 -0.73
C ALA A 626 19.19 36.23 0.37
N THR A 627 18.45 37.01 1.15
CA THR A 627 17.59 36.54 2.24
C THR A 627 16.14 36.91 1.98
N GLY A 628 15.21 36.00 2.14
CA GLY A 628 13.78 36.30 1.95
C GLY A 628 12.87 35.45 2.82
N THR A 629 11.61 35.87 2.89
CA THR A 629 10.55 35.15 3.60
C THR A 629 9.29 35.14 2.74
N PHE A 630 8.67 33.97 2.64
CA PHE A 630 7.37 33.77 2.03
C PHE A 630 6.42 33.14 3.05
N VAL A 631 5.21 33.69 3.18
CA VAL A 631 4.19 33.17 4.09
C VAL A 631 2.93 32.86 3.31
N LEU A 632 2.54 31.60 3.28
CA LEU A 632 1.25 31.12 2.78
C LEU A 632 0.29 30.93 3.95
N THR A 633 -0.88 31.55 3.88
CA THR A 633 -2.00 31.30 4.79
C THR A 633 -3.12 30.60 4.04
N VAL A 634 -3.62 29.51 4.62
CA VAL A 634 -4.68 28.68 4.09
C VAL A 634 -5.86 28.70 5.05
N GLU A 635 -7.04 29.05 4.55
CA GLU A 635 -8.28 29.17 5.32
C GLU A 635 -9.46 28.56 4.57
N GLU A 636 -10.47 28.10 5.31
CA GLU A 636 -11.77 27.78 4.73
C GLU A 636 -12.51 29.07 4.35
N SER A 637 -12.93 29.18 3.09
CA SER A 637 -13.79 30.28 2.65
C SER A 637 -15.22 30.03 3.13
N PRO A 638 -15.93 31.05 3.67
CA PRO A 638 -17.36 30.92 3.94
C PRO A 638 -18.10 30.49 2.66
N THR A 639 -18.86 29.41 2.73
CA THR A 639 -19.85 29.10 1.68
C THR A 639 -20.90 30.19 1.74
N ARG A 640 -21.02 31.02 0.69
CA ARG A 640 -22.19 31.90 0.57
C ARG A 640 -23.41 30.99 0.52
N GLU A 641 -24.30 31.07 1.51
CA GLU A 641 -25.67 30.61 1.33
C GLU A 641 -26.20 31.33 0.09
N VAL A 642 -26.52 30.56 -0.95
CA VAL A 642 -27.31 31.11 -2.05
C VAL A 642 -28.69 31.35 -1.46
N SER A 643 -28.96 32.61 -1.10
CA SER A 643 -30.30 33.09 -0.81
C SER A 643 -31.21 32.61 -1.92
N SER A 644 -32.18 31.76 -1.58
CA SER A 644 -33.29 31.39 -2.42
C SER A 644 -34.16 32.63 -2.67
N SER A 645 -33.76 33.43 -3.65
CA SER A 645 -34.55 34.54 -4.15
C SER A 645 -34.31 34.64 -5.65
N GLU A 646 -35.42 34.62 -6.37
CA GLU A 646 -35.58 34.68 -7.84
C GLU A 646 -35.70 33.31 -8.54
N VAL A 647 -36.82 32.62 -8.26
CA VAL A 647 -37.55 31.92 -9.32
C VAL A 647 -38.46 32.99 -9.96
N PRO A 648 -38.28 33.34 -11.25
CA PRO A 648 -39.24 34.14 -11.98
C PRO A 648 -40.52 33.30 -12.15
N ASP A 649 -41.63 33.89 -11.74
CA ASP A 649 -42.98 33.40 -11.96
C ASP A 649 -43.28 33.47 -13.47
N ASP A 650 -43.43 32.33 -14.13
CA ASP A 650 -44.01 32.24 -15.48
C ASP A 650 -44.88 30.98 -15.55
N GLN A 651 -46.11 31.12 -15.07
CA GLN A 651 -47.27 30.39 -15.56
C GLN A 651 -48.22 31.38 -16.25
N GLU A 652 -48.40 31.26 -17.56
CA GLU A 652 -49.70 31.31 -18.25
C GLU A 652 -49.53 31.18 -19.78
N ARG A 653 -49.64 29.94 -20.30
CA ARG A 653 -50.57 29.50 -21.37
C ARG A 653 -50.18 28.17 -22.01
#